data_AF-A0A3D2GJ79-F1
#
_entry.id   AF-A0A3D2GJ79-F1
#
_cell.length_a   1.000
_cell.length_b   1.000
_cell.length_c   1.000
_cell.angle_alpha   90.00
_cell.angle_beta   90.00
_cell.angle_gamma   90.00
#
_symmetry.space_group_name_H-M   'P 1'
#
loop_
_entity.id
_entity.type
_entity.pdbx_description
1 polymer ?
#
loop_
_entity_poly.entity_id
_entity_poly.type
_entity_poly.pdbx_seq_one_letter_code
_entity_poly.pdbx_strand_id
1 'polypeptide(L)'
;EGYQRTSEAQEETWGLSDSEMNQELERIKQEIIPMFEQNGINAKVEGRRKTIFSRYEKVHSRRRPEIRAFEEIDDVIGVCVIAEDVEGALGLIYSWLDHQKIPFRREIKDKWKKGYEAYHIYFGKQFEGGLIPLAYEIMVMRPGEWGKYVSGLQKEKFLPVPKAHWIYKAVGLEVIGAEQVFESDDIELGVDFQENYRCLYESLQDKVFVMYLTTDILGRRKMRVIDLPLGSFALDLAALPALNELSADYRGFFSIKVGKIGEEIPREMARSPWGETEPLRAGAVLMLNTDADPVGWEVYEKMAGRILLPRARLIIGDMLEDKMDIWVEKGKKFVLEEIAERLDIAAKGCYPFIEAFAKIKEFLDSRELYAGLGAGLVNIAELTRYYEKEKARVAVIKAVEGTDLVKDVSAVLAKHYGTIERLDTSHVPAKEIPESAATVYLALTLKFGCLIDGEALEKDLRKVEGVEEVTVRRASSPVKQTLTRRTFLKWTAFGLSLPVLEKLFGCGPGPKNPTPPQPEPEPLTPVQAMLRWILGQQNPATFVGESFGNTLDAAIKDQGATYDQALMIISFILGQESPKAGEVMAFFIKKWQQDPRGFANFYKTDTGMPGLAKVFFSHAAPSRVHTGPSIWIAMAALALDEGAADAKYLDFAVEIARWAAYDIRHIDGGVAMGPEDDQFPWTDVFATEHNIDYAALLQKLLTHEAVLSATNATLFKTELVNVKSWIKARYSHTAGLFNRGVSQGVEDTTKALDTTTFLVLAFGAEELRQYFGVDVEALIKKTEEAFGVTTGVAGTQIVVSGFDFTNTSARPAVAWFEGMGQMGLTYTVAGDPGKSTFYQNEIERSAQVYSNGARAIPYASQGAVIRFPGDAEQIPTPSNGPDGRPAISVASTAWTVFNKLGYNPMGIDRVLDLTLPQRDSLALSVYNSNGPQFFGAATGTTDRTEEGLTATVSNSGSIGWGSMGIDFKIPMDISSTRYLIVTARGGHGGEKFMVTLRDRQWQAFDTVQAYTGTLPAHSEGLSIVTREIVIDLVSLVNNPWLNPGNLDLTRLAQLAVEIGSA
;
A
#
# COMPACT_ATOMS: atom_id res chain seq x y z
N GLU A 1 5.95 -25.84 -16.73
CA GLU A 1 6.57 -27.07 -16.20
C GLU A 1 5.79 -27.74 -15.07
N GLY A 2 5.51 -27.07 -13.93
CA GLY A 2 4.82 -27.71 -12.79
C GLY A 2 3.44 -28.31 -13.11
N TYR A 3 2.64 -27.65 -13.96
CA TYR A 3 1.33 -28.16 -14.40
C TYR A 3 1.45 -29.35 -15.37
N GLN A 4 2.50 -29.38 -16.21
CA GLN A 4 2.76 -30.49 -17.13
C GLN A 4 3.08 -31.77 -16.35
N ARG A 5 3.99 -31.66 -15.36
CA ARG A 5 4.34 -32.77 -14.45
C ARG A 5 3.14 -33.23 -13.61
N THR A 6 2.20 -32.33 -13.30
CA THR A 6 0.96 -32.67 -12.58
C THR A 6 0.01 -33.49 -13.45
N SER A 7 -0.07 -33.20 -14.76
CA SER A 7 -0.88 -33.97 -15.70
C SER A 7 -0.31 -35.36 -15.95
N GLU A 8 1.01 -35.48 -16.08
CA GLU A 8 1.71 -36.76 -16.26
C GLU A 8 1.58 -37.66 -15.01
N ALA A 9 1.76 -37.09 -13.82
CA ALA A 9 1.60 -37.81 -12.55
C ALA A 9 0.16 -38.31 -12.30
N GLN A 10 -0.86 -37.66 -12.86
CA GLN A 10 -2.25 -38.07 -12.73
C GLN A 10 -2.54 -39.41 -13.44
N GLU A 11 -2.09 -39.54 -14.69
CA GLU A 11 -2.32 -40.76 -15.48
C GLU A 11 -1.62 -41.95 -14.82
N GLU A 12 -0.42 -41.74 -14.27
CA GLU A 12 0.29 -42.77 -13.51
C GLU A 12 -0.42 -43.11 -12.19
N THR A 13 -0.91 -42.10 -11.45
CA THR A 13 -1.53 -42.32 -10.12
C THR A 13 -2.87 -43.04 -10.21
N TRP A 14 -3.75 -42.63 -11.13
CA TRP A 14 -5.14 -43.13 -11.18
C TRP A 14 -5.50 -43.89 -12.46
N GLY A 15 -4.59 -44.01 -13.42
CA GLY A 15 -4.78 -44.81 -14.63
C GLY A 15 -5.72 -44.20 -15.67
N LEU A 16 -6.09 -42.92 -15.51
CA LEU A 16 -7.01 -42.24 -16.42
C LEU A 16 -6.50 -40.84 -16.80
N SER A 17 -6.53 -40.56 -18.10
CA SER A 17 -6.38 -39.21 -18.63
C SER A 17 -7.57 -38.33 -18.24
N ASP A 18 -7.40 -37.02 -18.37
CA ASP A 18 -8.48 -36.05 -18.13
C ASP A 18 -9.72 -36.33 -19.02
N SER A 19 -9.49 -36.77 -20.26
CA SER A 19 -10.58 -37.12 -21.19
C SER A 19 -11.34 -38.36 -20.71
N GLU A 20 -10.64 -39.40 -20.25
CA GLU A 20 -11.25 -40.63 -19.75
C GLU A 20 -11.98 -40.41 -18.42
N MET A 21 -11.46 -39.55 -17.55
CA MET A 21 -12.18 -39.15 -16.33
C MET A 21 -13.52 -38.46 -16.63
N ASN A 22 -13.61 -37.67 -17.71
CA ASN A 22 -14.89 -37.07 -18.13
C ASN A 22 -15.86 -38.12 -18.68
N GLN A 23 -15.37 -39.10 -19.43
CA GLN A 23 -16.21 -40.21 -19.93
C GLN A 23 -16.77 -41.04 -18.77
N GLU A 24 -15.94 -41.33 -17.75
CA GLU A 24 -16.37 -42.04 -16.56
C GLU A 24 -17.41 -41.25 -15.74
N LEU A 25 -17.25 -39.93 -15.66
CA LEU A 25 -18.23 -39.05 -15.00
C LEU A 25 -19.59 -39.06 -15.70
N GLU A 26 -19.61 -39.02 -17.04
CA GLU A 26 -20.85 -39.13 -17.81
C GLU A 26 -21.48 -40.53 -17.69
N ARG A 27 -20.68 -41.60 -17.65
CA ARG A 27 -21.18 -42.97 -17.39
C ARG A 27 -21.91 -43.04 -16.05
N ILE A 28 -21.34 -42.48 -14.98
CA ILE A 28 -21.98 -42.48 -13.65
C ILE A 28 -23.29 -41.70 -13.67
N LYS A 29 -23.33 -40.54 -14.33
CA LYS A 29 -24.57 -39.77 -14.49
C LYS A 29 -25.65 -40.58 -15.20
N GLN A 30 -25.29 -41.30 -16.26
CA GLN A 30 -26.22 -42.17 -17.01
C GLN A 30 -26.73 -43.35 -16.17
N GLU A 31 -26.00 -43.79 -15.15
CA GLU A 31 -26.46 -44.86 -14.25
C GLU A 31 -27.42 -44.35 -13.17
N ILE A 32 -27.15 -43.17 -12.59
CA ILE A 32 -27.92 -42.68 -11.45
C ILE A 32 -29.17 -41.86 -11.84
N ILE A 33 -29.16 -41.15 -12.97
CA ILE A 33 -30.30 -40.34 -13.42
C ILE A 33 -31.57 -41.21 -13.60
N PRO A 34 -31.53 -42.36 -14.30
CA PRO A 34 -32.71 -43.20 -14.48
C PRO A 34 -33.28 -43.74 -13.17
N MET A 35 -32.43 -43.94 -12.15
CA MET A 35 -32.87 -44.41 -10.84
C MET A 35 -33.78 -43.38 -10.16
N PHE A 36 -33.45 -42.09 -10.25
CA PHE A 36 -34.29 -41.03 -9.70
C PHE A 36 -35.61 -40.92 -10.46
N GLU A 37 -35.57 -40.97 -11.79
CA GLU A 37 -36.77 -40.89 -12.64
C GLU A 37 -37.75 -42.05 -12.38
N GLN A 38 -37.27 -43.29 -12.31
CA GLN A 38 -38.10 -44.48 -12.08
C GLN A 38 -38.75 -44.50 -10.69
N ASN A 39 -38.14 -43.86 -9.70
CA ASN A 39 -38.66 -43.76 -8.34
C ASN A 39 -39.42 -42.44 -8.09
N GLY A 40 -39.66 -41.64 -9.13
CA GLY A 40 -40.42 -40.39 -9.04
C GLY A 40 -39.73 -39.28 -8.26
N ILE A 41 -38.40 -39.34 -8.09
CA ILE A 41 -37.62 -38.29 -7.44
C ILE A 41 -37.15 -37.30 -8.50
N ASN A 42 -37.63 -36.06 -8.41
CA ASN A 42 -37.16 -34.98 -9.26
C ASN A 42 -35.79 -34.49 -8.77
N ALA A 43 -34.71 -35.02 -9.36
CA ALA A 43 -33.34 -34.68 -9.01
C ALA A 43 -32.57 -34.17 -10.24
N LYS A 44 -31.83 -33.07 -10.06
CA LYS A 44 -30.86 -32.59 -11.04
C LYS A 44 -29.47 -33.14 -10.71
N VAL A 45 -28.76 -33.69 -11.69
CA VAL A 45 -27.46 -34.35 -11.50
C VAL A 45 -26.38 -33.66 -12.31
N GLU A 46 -25.39 -33.08 -11.63
CA GLU A 46 -24.29 -32.31 -12.22
C GLU A 46 -22.94 -33.00 -12.03
N GLY A 47 -22.14 -33.07 -13.10
CA GLY A 47 -20.79 -33.62 -13.04
C GLY A 47 -19.78 -32.58 -12.57
N ARG A 48 -18.83 -32.99 -11.73
CA ARG A 48 -17.73 -32.15 -11.23
C ARG A 48 -16.40 -32.89 -11.34
N ARG A 49 -15.40 -32.22 -11.88
CA ARG A 49 -14.00 -32.67 -11.88
C ARG A 49 -13.11 -31.58 -11.31
N LYS A 50 -12.15 -31.93 -10.46
CA LYS A 50 -11.13 -30.95 -10.06
C LYS A 50 -10.21 -30.61 -11.22
N THR A 51 -9.91 -29.33 -11.36
CA THR A 51 -8.94 -28.87 -12.36
C THR A 51 -7.52 -29.27 -11.96
N ILE A 52 -6.62 -29.32 -12.95
CA ILE A 52 -5.17 -29.51 -12.73
C ILE A 52 -4.65 -28.48 -11.71
N PHE A 53 -5.10 -27.23 -11.81
CA PHE A 53 -4.76 -26.18 -10.85
C PHE A 53 -5.21 -26.51 -9.42
N SER A 54 -6.47 -26.94 -9.22
CA SER A 54 -6.97 -27.27 -7.88
C SER A 54 -6.26 -28.47 -7.25
N ARG A 55 -5.81 -29.43 -8.07
CA ARG A 55 -5.01 -30.57 -7.60
C ARG A 55 -3.60 -30.12 -7.20
N TYR A 56 -2.95 -29.32 -8.05
CA TYR A 56 -1.63 -28.75 -7.76
C TYR A 56 -1.65 -27.87 -6.49
N GLU A 57 -2.64 -26.99 -6.34
CA GLU A 57 -2.79 -26.13 -5.16
C GLU A 57 -2.98 -26.98 -3.90
N LYS A 58 -3.85 -28.00 -3.91
CA LYS A 58 -4.07 -28.85 -2.72
C LYS A 58 -2.79 -29.51 -2.20
N VAL A 59 -1.89 -29.93 -3.08
CA VAL A 59 -0.65 -30.62 -2.72
C VAL A 59 0.47 -29.64 -2.31
N HIS A 60 0.50 -28.44 -2.88
CA HIS A 60 1.63 -27.49 -2.71
C HIS A 60 1.29 -26.28 -1.82
N SER A 61 0.03 -26.14 -1.40
CA SER A 61 -0.43 -25.01 -0.61
C SER A 61 -0.08 -25.15 0.87
N ARG A 62 0.49 -24.09 1.45
CA ARG A 62 0.71 -23.99 2.91
C ARG A 62 -0.60 -23.94 3.70
N ARG A 63 -1.75 -23.80 3.05
CA ARG A 63 -3.08 -23.75 3.68
C ARG A 63 -3.60 -25.13 4.07
N ARG A 64 -3.04 -26.21 3.51
CA ARG A 64 -3.44 -27.60 3.76
C ARG A 64 -2.22 -28.49 3.97
N PRO A 65 -1.46 -28.29 5.06
CA PRO A 65 -0.23 -29.04 5.34
C PRO A 65 -0.45 -30.57 5.51
N GLU A 66 -1.71 -30.98 5.64
CA GLU A 66 -2.15 -32.37 5.71
C GLU A 66 -2.22 -33.09 4.36
N ILE A 67 -2.25 -32.38 3.22
CA ILE A 67 -2.22 -32.98 1.88
C ILE A 67 -0.85 -32.68 1.27
N ARG A 68 -0.02 -33.71 1.18
CA ARG A 68 1.38 -33.63 0.75
C ARG A 68 1.66 -34.36 -0.54
N ALA A 69 0.72 -35.21 -0.98
CA ALA A 69 0.83 -36.00 -2.19
C ALA A 69 -0.54 -36.13 -2.89
N PHE A 70 -0.55 -36.51 -4.17
CA PHE A 70 -1.80 -36.61 -4.96
C PHE A 70 -2.71 -37.72 -4.44
N GLU A 71 -2.13 -38.78 -3.88
CA GLU A 71 -2.77 -39.94 -3.29
C GLU A 71 -3.63 -39.59 -2.06
N GLU A 72 -3.40 -38.43 -1.46
CA GLU A 72 -4.12 -37.94 -0.29
C GLU A 72 -5.32 -37.04 -0.66
N ILE A 73 -5.57 -36.82 -1.96
CA ILE A 73 -6.74 -36.08 -2.46
C ILE A 73 -7.94 -37.02 -2.52
N ASP A 74 -9.00 -36.69 -1.78
CA ASP A 74 -10.17 -37.54 -1.60
C ASP A 74 -11.40 -37.19 -2.46
N ASP A 75 -11.32 -36.14 -3.27
CA ASP A 75 -12.43 -35.55 -4.02
C ASP A 75 -12.01 -35.16 -5.46
N VAL A 76 -11.36 -36.08 -6.17
CA VAL A 76 -10.77 -35.83 -7.50
C VAL A 76 -11.85 -35.62 -8.56
N ILE A 77 -12.83 -36.53 -8.61
CA ILE A 77 -14.04 -36.40 -9.45
C ILE A 77 -15.29 -36.61 -8.61
N GLY A 78 -16.43 -36.13 -9.07
CA GLY A 78 -17.63 -36.19 -8.26
C GLY A 78 -18.90 -35.78 -8.96
N VAL A 79 -20.04 -36.14 -8.37
CA VAL A 79 -21.37 -35.81 -8.89
C VAL A 79 -22.17 -35.08 -7.82
N CYS A 80 -22.86 -34.02 -8.20
CA CYS A 80 -23.78 -33.31 -7.33
C CYS A 80 -25.23 -33.66 -7.69
N VAL A 81 -25.94 -34.26 -6.74
CA VAL A 81 -27.36 -34.59 -6.82
C VAL A 81 -28.14 -33.53 -6.06
N ILE A 82 -29.02 -32.84 -6.77
CA ILE A 82 -29.78 -31.69 -6.29
C ILE A 82 -31.26 -32.08 -6.30
N ALA A 83 -31.81 -32.37 -5.13
CA ALA A 83 -33.18 -32.90 -4.99
C ALA A 83 -33.89 -32.30 -3.78
N GLU A 84 -35.21 -32.09 -3.89
CA GLU A 84 -36.04 -31.69 -2.74
C GLU A 84 -36.19 -32.85 -1.73
N ASP A 85 -36.30 -34.09 -2.21
CA ASP A 85 -36.29 -35.29 -1.38
C ASP A 85 -34.86 -35.82 -1.20
N VAL A 86 -34.12 -35.21 -0.28
CA VAL A 86 -32.72 -35.56 0.02
C VAL A 86 -32.60 -36.97 0.59
N GLU A 87 -33.51 -37.39 1.47
CA GLU A 87 -33.44 -38.70 2.12
C GLU A 87 -33.77 -39.82 1.14
N GLY A 88 -34.79 -39.63 0.29
CA GLY A 88 -35.09 -40.55 -0.81
C GLY A 88 -33.92 -40.64 -1.81
N ALA A 89 -33.31 -39.50 -2.13
CA ALA A 89 -32.16 -39.48 -3.02
C ALA A 89 -30.93 -40.21 -2.43
N LEU A 90 -30.64 -39.99 -1.13
CA LEU A 90 -29.59 -40.70 -0.41
C LEU A 90 -29.84 -42.20 -0.38
N GLY A 91 -31.07 -42.64 -0.11
CA GLY A 91 -31.45 -44.06 -0.12
C GLY A 91 -31.15 -44.74 -1.46
N LEU A 92 -31.46 -44.07 -2.57
CA LEU A 92 -31.18 -44.59 -3.91
C LEU A 92 -29.67 -44.63 -4.21
N ILE A 93 -28.91 -43.60 -3.83
CA ILE A 93 -27.45 -43.58 -4.00
C ILE A 93 -26.79 -44.68 -3.16
N TYR A 94 -27.23 -44.91 -1.93
CA TYR A 94 -26.73 -46.01 -1.11
C TYR A 94 -27.06 -47.36 -1.72
N SER A 95 -28.28 -47.56 -2.21
CA SER A 95 -28.66 -48.79 -2.92
C SER A 95 -27.83 -49.01 -4.19
N TRP A 96 -27.49 -47.96 -4.91
CA TRP A 96 -26.61 -48.04 -6.08
C TRP A 96 -25.20 -48.48 -5.69
N LEU A 97 -24.59 -47.83 -4.68
CA LEU A 97 -23.25 -48.18 -4.18
C LEU A 97 -23.20 -49.62 -3.64
N ASP A 98 -24.22 -50.06 -2.91
CA ASP A 98 -24.33 -51.42 -2.38
C ASP A 98 -24.47 -52.46 -3.50
N HIS A 99 -25.27 -52.17 -4.55
CA HIS A 99 -25.40 -53.05 -5.71
C HIS A 99 -24.07 -53.22 -6.45
N GLN A 100 -23.30 -52.14 -6.56
CA GLN A 100 -21.95 -52.14 -7.13
C GLN A 100 -20.89 -52.75 -6.20
N LYS A 101 -21.26 -53.06 -4.94
CA LYS A 101 -20.37 -53.56 -3.89
C LYS A 101 -19.18 -52.62 -3.61
N ILE A 102 -19.40 -51.31 -3.72
CA ILE A 102 -18.38 -50.30 -3.52
C ILE A 102 -18.42 -49.83 -2.05
N PRO A 103 -17.34 -49.99 -1.26
CA PRO A 103 -17.29 -49.43 0.08
C PRO A 103 -17.24 -47.90 0.01
N PHE A 104 -18.04 -47.24 0.85
CA PHE A 104 -18.12 -45.78 0.90
C PHE A 104 -18.10 -45.27 2.35
N ARG A 105 -17.65 -44.03 2.51
CA ARG A 105 -17.77 -43.26 3.75
C ARG A 105 -18.70 -42.08 3.53
N ARG A 106 -19.41 -41.68 4.58
CA ARG A 106 -20.30 -40.51 4.56
C ARG A 106 -19.84 -39.46 5.54
N GLU A 107 -19.99 -38.20 5.14
CA GLU A 107 -19.76 -37.04 5.99
C GLU A 107 -20.88 -36.03 5.75
N ILE A 108 -21.40 -35.43 6.81
CA ILE A 108 -22.33 -34.31 6.70
C ILE A 108 -21.51 -33.03 6.82
N LYS A 109 -21.54 -32.19 5.78
CA LYS A 109 -21.00 -30.84 5.87
C LYS A 109 -22.11 -29.96 6.41
N ASP A 110 -21.94 -29.59 7.67
CA ASP A 110 -22.87 -28.71 8.36
C ASP A 110 -22.78 -27.28 7.81
N LYS A 111 -23.93 -26.59 7.82
CA LYS A 111 -24.06 -25.19 7.38
C LYS A 111 -23.07 -24.26 8.08
N TRP A 112 -22.71 -24.58 9.33
CA TRP A 112 -21.82 -23.77 10.18
C TRP A 112 -20.36 -23.79 9.72
N LYS A 113 -19.87 -24.90 9.19
CA LYS A 113 -18.47 -25.04 8.74
C LYS A 113 -18.25 -24.57 7.31
N LYS A 114 -19.27 -24.67 6.45
CA LYS A 114 -19.10 -24.46 5.00
C LYS A 114 -20.04 -23.44 4.36
N GLY A 115 -21.04 -22.93 5.09
CA GLY A 115 -22.01 -21.96 4.57
C GLY A 115 -23.16 -22.57 3.76
N TYR A 116 -23.15 -23.88 3.55
CA TYR A 116 -24.22 -24.67 2.93
C TYR A 116 -24.31 -26.02 3.65
N GLU A 117 -25.46 -26.69 3.56
CA GLU A 117 -25.66 -28.04 4.07
C GLU A 117 -25.69 -29.07 2.93
N ALA A 118 -24.85 -30.09 3.02
CA ALA A 118 -24.84 -31.20 2.07
C ALA A 118 -24.31 -32.50 2.70
N TYR A 119 -24.78 -33.62 2.16
CA TYR A 119 -24.22 -34.93 2.45
C TYR A 119 -23.14 -35.25 1.43
N HIS A 120 -21.95 -35.56 1.91
CA HIS A 120 -20.80 -35.94 1.09
C HIS A 120 -20.55 -37.43 1.25
N ILE A 121 -20.52 -38.15 0.13
CA ILE A 121 -20.29 -39.59 0.08
C ILE A 121 -19.00 -39.82 -0.70
N TYR A 122 -17.99 -40.37 -0.04
CA TYR A 122 -16.68 -40.61 -0.63
C TYR A 122 -16.47 -42.10 -0.86
N PHE A 123 -15.95 -42.46 -2.03
CA PHE A 123 -15.56 -43.83 -2.37
C PHE A 123 -14.40 -43.83 -3.36
N GLY A 124 -13.78 -44.98 -3.57
CA GLY A 124 -12.69 -45.15 -4.52
C GLY A 124 -12.99 -46.26 -5.53
N LYS A 125 -12.58 -46.07 -6.79
CA LYS A 125 -12.68 -47.12 -7.83
C LYS A 125 -11.31 -47.32 -8.49
N GLN A 126 -10.85 -48.56 -8.53
CA GLN A 126 -9.59 -48.95 -9.17
C GLN A 126 -9.76 -49.04 -10.68
N PHE A 127 -8.83 -48.45 -11.44
CA PHE A 127 -8.75 -48.56 -12.89
C PHE A 127 -7.47 -49.28 -13.33
N GLU A 128 -7.50 -49.88 -14.52
CA GLU A 128 -6.36 -50.58 -15.09
C GLU A 128 -5.22 -49.58 -15.37
N GLY A 129 -4.00 -49.89 -14.93
CA GLY A 129 -2.84 -49.00 -15.07
C GLY A 129 -2.67 -47.95 -13.96
N GLY A 130 -3.67 -47.73 -13.09
CA GLY A 130 -3.54 -46.81 -11.95
C GLY A 130 -2.87 -47.44 -10.74
N LEU A 131 -2.02 -46.70 -10.04
CA LEU A 131 -1.36 -47.14 -8.80
C LEU A 131 -2.34 -47.28 -7.62
N ILE A 132 -3.36 -46.41 -7.56
CA ILE A 132 -4.36 -46.39 -6.48
C ILE A 132 -5.78 -46.14 -7.01
N PRO A 133 -6.83 -46.42 -6.21
CA PRO A 133 -8.20 -46.11 -6.61
C PRO A 133 -8.41 -44.60 -6.84
N LEU A 134 -9.10 -44.24 -7.92
CA LEU A 134 -9.54 -42.87 -8.16
C LEU A 134 -10.60 -42.48 -7.13
N ALA A 135 -10.41 -41.35 -6.47
CA ALA A 135 -11.28 -40.87 -5.41
C ALA A 135 -12.50 -40.09 -5.94
N TYR A 136 -13.68 -40.51 -5.51
CA TYR A 136 -14.98 -39.97 -5.88
C TYR A 136 -15.65 -39.23 -4.72
N GLU A 137 -16.40 -38.18 -5.04
CA GLU A 137 -17.32 -37.49 -4.14
C GLU A 137 -18.72 -37.39 -4.76
N ILE A 138 -19.74 -37.98 -4.11
CA ILE A 138 -21.14 -37.67 -4.42
C ILE A 138 -21.67 -36.72 -3.37
N MET A 139 -22.12 -35.54 -3.80
CA MET A 139 -22.80 -34.56 -2.95
C MET A 139 -24.30 -34.67 -3.15
N VAL A 140 -25.07 -34.77 -2.07
CA VAL A 140 -26.54 -34.71 -2.11
C VAL A 140 -27.01 -33.51 -1.29
N MET A 141 -27.76 -32.62 -1.92
CA MET A 141 -28.23 -31.38 -1.28
C MET A 141 -29.56 -30.89 -1.87
N ARG A 142 -30.21 -29.95 -1.18
CA ARG A 142 -31.43 -29.29 -1.67
C ARG A 142 -31.12 -28.24 -2.74
N PRO A 143 -32.07 -27.91 -3.65
CA PRO A 143 -31.88 -26.84 -4.64
C PRO A 143 -31.46 -25.49 -4.04
N GLY A 144 -32.00 -25.12 -2.88
CA GLY A 144 -31.61 -23.90 -2.17
C GLY A 144 -30.17 -23.90 -1.66
N GLU A 145 -29.62 -25.07 -1.31
CA GLU A 145 -28.22 -25.23 -0.87
C GLU A 145 -27.25 -25.26 -2.07
N TRP A 146 -27.69 -25.79 -3.21
CA TRP A 146 -26.93 -25.75 -4.45
C TRP A 146 -26.63 -24.32 -4.91
N GLY A 147 -27.61 -23.40 -4.79
CA GLY A 147 -27.39 -21.98 -5.06
C GLY A 147 -26.30 -21.36 -4.18
N LYS A 148 -26.24 -21.74 -2.89
CA LYS A 148 -25.20 -21.30 -1.94
C LYS A 148 -23.83 -21.90 -2.26
N TYR A 149 -23.81 -23.17 -2.64
CA TYR A 149 -22.60 -23.89 -3.02
C TYR A 149 -21.96 -23.35 -4.30
N VAL A 150 -22.72 -23.15 -5.38
CA VAL A 150 -22.20 -22.72 -6.70
C VAL A 150 -21.75 -21.27 -6.71
N SER A 151 -22.50 -20.40 -6.03
CA SER A 151 -22.19 -18.98 -6.04
C SER A 151 -20.92 -18.64 -5.26
N GLY A 152 -20.38 -19.56 -4.45
CA GLY A 152 -19.28 -19.28 -3.52
C GLY A 152 -19.64 -18.21 -2.48
N LEU A 153 -20.90 -17.73 -2.50
CA LEU A 153 -21.41 -16.73 -1.60
C LEU A 153 -21.63 -17.41 -0.26
N GLN A 154 -20.73 -17.14 0.68
CA GLN A 154 -21.09 -17.11 2.10
C GLN A 154 -22.08 -15.95 2.35
N LYS A 155 -23.22 -15.90 1.63
CA LYS A 155 -24.36 -15.03 1.92
C LYS A 155 -25.15 -15.63 3.06
N GLU A 156 -24.46 -15.67 4.17
CA GLU A 156 -24.87 -15.70 5.55
C GLU A 156 -23.53 -15.84 6.26
N LYS A 157 -22.78 -14.73 6.36
CA LYS A 157 -22.06 -14.51 7.60
C LYS A 157 -23.14 -14.70 8.67
N PHE A 158 -23.18 -15.87 9.31
CA PHE A 158 -23.52 -15.89 10.72
C PHE A 158 -22.45 -15.02 11.38
N LEU A 159 -22.64 -13.70 11.28
CA LEU A 159 -22.09 -12.78 12.25
C LEU A 159 -22.52 -13.39 13.59
N PRO A 160 -21.60 -13.69 14.53
CA PRO A 160 -22.05 -13.93 15.88
C PRO A 160 -22.96 -12.76 16.22
N VAL A 161 -24.16 -13.06 16.74
CA VAL A 161 -25.17 -12.05 17.10
C VAL A 161 -24.45 -10.82 17.64
N PRO A 162 -24.65 -9.62 17.04
CA PRO A 162 -23.94 -8.42 17.46
C PRO A 162 -23.96 -8.32 18.98
N LYS A 163 -22.77 -8.46 19.60
CA LYS A 163 -22.65 -8.28 21.04
C LYS A 163 -22.69 -6.78 21.29
N ALA A 164 -23.36 -6.40 22.37
CA ALA A 164 -23.68 -5.01 22.65
C ALA A 164 -22.44 -4.10 22.52
N HIS A 165 -22.66 -2.91 21.94
CA HIS A 165 -21.66 -1.93 21.50
C HIS A 165 -20.62 -1.50 22.56
N TRP A 166 -20.75 -1.94 23.80
CA TRP A 166 -19.78 -1.66 24.85
C TRP A 166 -18.40 -2.30 24.64
N ILE A 167 -18.29 -3.32 23.78
CA ILE A 167 -17.00 -3.90 23.37
C ILE A 167 -16.09 -2.84 22.71
N TYR A 168 -16.67 -1.84 22.04
CA TYR A 168 -15.92 -0.81 21.30
C TYR A 168 -15.32 0.30 22.19
N LYS A 169 -15.67 0.36 23.48
CA LYS A 169 -15.07 1.29 24.45
C LYS A 169 -13.58 0.96 24.76
N ALA A 170 -13.13 -0.24 24.42
CA ALA A 170 -11.77 -0.73 24.67
C ALA A 170 -10.69 -0.14 23.73
N VAL A 171 -11.06 0.65 22.71
CA VAL A 171 -10.14 1.03 21.61
C VAL A 171 -9.76 2.52 21.61
N GLY A 172 -9.95 3.26 22.71
CA GLY A 172 -9.51 4.66 22.77
C GLY A 172 -10.23 5.61 21.79
N LEU A 173 -11.42 5.23 21.33
CA LEU A 173 -12.34 6.11 20.61
C LEU A 173 -13.05 6.99 21.65
N GLU A 174 -12.53 8.19 21.90
CA GLU A 174 -13.12 9.17 22.83
C GLU A 174 -14.46 9.79 22.35
N VAL A 175 -14.98 9.37 21.19
CA VAL A 175 -16.17 9.95 20.54
C VAL A 175 -17.42 9.08 20.74
N ILE A 176 -17.71 8.66 21.98
CA ILE A 176 -19.07 8.20 22.32
C ILE A 176 -19.59 9.14 23.40
N GLY A 177 -20.30 10.18 22.94
CA GLY A 177 -21.02 11.11 23.79
C GLY A 177 -21.98 10.36 24.71
N ALA A 178 -22.10 10.88 25.93
CA ALA A 178 -22.94 10.32 26.97
C ALA A 178 -24.44 10.49 26.63
N GLU A 179 -25.00 9.63 25.77
CA GLU A 179 -26.40 9.22 25.66
C GLU A 179 -26.54 8.30 24.43
N GLN A 180 -27.20 7.14 24.58
CA GLN A 180 -27.26 6.11 23.55
C GLN A 180 -28.70 5.94 23.04
N VAL A 181 -28.88 6.04 21.72
CA VAL A 181 -30.08 5.56 20.99
C VAL A 181 -29.74 4.21 20.36
N PHE A 182 -30.66 3.25 20.44
CA PHE A 182 -30.51 1.91 19.88
C PHE A 182 -30.97 1.90 18.42
N GLU A 183 -30.03 1.90 17.48
CA GLU A 183 -30.25 1.29 16.16
C GLU A 183 -29.09 0.35 15.84
N SER A 184 -29.42 -0.69 15.08
CA SER A 184 -28.54 -1.77 14.64
C SER A 184 -27.69 -1.25 13.49
N ASP A 185 -26.58 -0.58 13.79
CA ASP A 185 -25.66 -0.13 12.76
C ASP A 185 -24.93 -1.34 12.14
N ASP A 186 -25.12 -1.54 10.85
CA ASP A 186 -24.38 -2.50 10.02
C ASP A 186 -22.92 -2.04 9.89
N ILE A 187 -22.07 -2.47 10.83
CA ILE A 187 -20.62 -2.33 10.72
C ILE A 187 -20.07 -3.50 9.89
N GLU A 188 -19.63 -3.23 8.65
CA GLU A 188 -18.89 -4.23 7.86
C GLU A 188 -17.41 -4.31 8.30
N LEU A 189 -17.02 -5.48 8.79
CA LEU A 189 -15.71 -5.75 9.38
C LEU A 189 -14.69 -6.22 8.31
N GLY A 190 -13.55 -5.52 8.22
CA GLY A 190 -12.44 -5.80 7.28
C GLY A 190 -11.35 -6.78 7.79
N VAL A 191 -10.31 -7.00 6.99
CA VAL A 191 -9.24 -8.00 7.24
C VAL A 191 -8.31 -7.58 8.40
N ASP A 192 -8.02 -6.29 8.55
CA ASP A 192 -7.33 -5.76 9.73
C ASP A 192 -8.19 -5.84 10.99
N PHE A 193 -9.52 -5.80 10.84
CA PHE A 193 -10.39 -6.14 11.96
C PHE A 193 -10.25 -7.60 12.32
N GLN A 194 -9.90 -8.54 11.45
CA GLN A 194 -9.80 -9.96 11.85
C GLN A 194 -8.58 -10.23 12.74
N GLU A 195 -7.42 -9.62 12.45
CA GLU A 195 -6.21 -9.69 13.27
C GLU A 195 -6.35 -8.83 14.55
N ASN A 196 -6.89 -7.60 14.42
CA ASN A 196 -7.18 -6.76 15.58
C ASN A 196 -8.31 -7.33 16.44
N TYR A 197 -9.31 -8.00 15.86
CA TYR A 197 -10.38 -8.71 16.55
C TYR A 197 -9.86 -9.98 17.17
N ARG A 198 -8.89 -10.69 16.58
CA ARG A 198 -8.24 -11.82 17.25
C ARG A 198 -7.45 -11.34 18.47
N CYS A 199 -6.59 -10.32 18.31
CA CYS A 199 -5.86 -9.71 19.42
C CYS A 199 -6.79 -9.09 20.47
N LEU A 200 -7.90 -8.48 20.03
CA LEU A 200 -8.96 -7.96 20.89
C LEU A 200 -9.68 -9.09 21.60
N TYR A 201 -10.15 -10.11 20.89
CA TYR A 201 -10.82 -11.28 21.43
C TYR A 201 -9.94 -12.00 22.44
N GLU A 202 -8.64 -12.18 22.15
CA GLU A 202 -7.64 -12.67 23.09
C GLU A 202 -7.48 -11.72 24.30
N SER A 203 -7.44 -10.40 24.11
CA SER A 203 -7.39 -9.42 25.22
C SER A 203 -8.68 -9.35 26.07
N LEU A 204 -9.80 -9.81 25.52
CA LEU A 204 -11.12 -9.87 26.17
C LEU A 204 -11.34 -11.20 26.90
N GLN A 205 -10.53 -12.24 26.66
CA GLN A 205 -10.70 -13.56 27.30
C GLN A 205 -10.54 -13.51 28.82
N ASP A 206 -9.68 -12.61 29.32
CA ASP A 206 -9.39 -12.48 30.75
C ASP A 206 -10.21 -11.38 31.44
N LYS A 207 -11.30 -10.91 30.81
CA LYS A 207 -12.14 -9.82 31.34
C LYS A 207 -13.63 -10.17 31.41
N VAL A 208 -14.33 -9.55 32.34
CA VAL A 208 -15.79 -9.53 32.46
C VAL A 208 -16.32 -8.11 32.36
N PHE A 209 -17.42 -7.92 31.62
CA PHE A 209 -18.00 -6.62 31.36
C PHE A 209 -19.42 -6.53 31.92
N VAL A 210 -19.64 -5.55 32.78
CA VAL A 210 -20.93 -5.34 33.47
C VAL A 210 -21.50 -3.98 33.11
N MET A 211 -22.83 -3.91 33.01
CA MET A 211 -23.57 -2.69 32.75
C MET A 211 -24.06 -2.12 34.09
N TYR A 212 -23.44 -1.05 34.57
CA TYR A 212 -23.81 -0.38 35.81
C TYR A 212 -24.82 0.75 35.55
N LEU A 213 -26.00 0.67 36.17
CA LEU A 213 -27.03 1.70 36.11
C LEU A 213 -26.89 2.66 37.28
N THR A 214 -26.78 3.95 36.97
CA THR A 214 -26.87 5.05 37.92
C THR A 214 -28.15 5.84 37.70
N THR A 215 -28.56 6.60 38.72
CA THR A 215 -29.68 7.54 38.61
C THR A 215 -29.12 8.94 38.75
N ASP A 216 -29.46 9.82 37.82
CA ASP A 216 -29.11 11.23 37.96
C ASP A 216 -30.05 11.94 38.94
N ILE A 217 -29.74 13.21 39.23
CA ILE A 217 -30.46 14.05 40.20
C ILE A 217 -31.94 14.26 39.79
N LEU A 218 -32.28 14.04 38.52
CA LEU A 218 -33.64 14.16 37.97
C LEU A 218 -34.38 12.81 37.92
N GLY A 219 -33.81 11.76 38.51
CA GLY A 219 -34.42 10.42 38.52
C GLY A 219 -34.21 9.63 37.22
N ARG A 220 -33.41 10.15 36.27
CA ARG A 220 -33.17 9.48 34.98
C ARG A 220 -32.07 8.45 35.11
N ARG A 221 -32.29 7.28 34.51
CA ARG A 221 -31.33 6.16 34.54
C ARG A 221 -30.25 6.36 33.49
N LYS A 222 -28.99 6.27 33.89
CA LYS A 222 -27.82 6.29 33.00
C LYS A 222 -27.09 4.96 33.11
N MET A 223 -26.77 4.34 31.97
CA MET A 223 -26.05 3.08 31.93
C MET A 223 -24.58 3.33 31.57
N ARG A 224 -23.67 2.75 32.34
CA ARG A 224 -22.23 2.78 32.10
C ARG A 224 -21.70 1.35 32.01
N VAL A 225 -20.90 1.04 31.00
CA VAL A 225 -20.18 -0.24 30.96
C VAL A 225 -18.83 -0.14 31.65
N ILE A 226 -18.52 -1.17 32.44
CA ILE A 226 -17.33 -1.31 33.27
C ILE A 226 -16.71 -2.67 32.97
N ASP A 227 -15.40 -2.71 32.75
CA ASP A 227 -14.62 -3.95 32.61
C ASP A 227 -13.85 -4.28 33.90
N LEU A 228 -13.77 -5.57 34.20
CA LEU A 228 -13.12 -6.13 35.38
C LEU A 228 -12.37 -7.42 34.97
N PRO A 229 -11.39 -7.91 35.75
CA PRO A 229 -10.81 -9.23 35.52
C PRO A 229 -11.86 -10.36 35.49
N LEU A 230 -11.66 -11.36 34.64
CA LEU A 230 -12.54 -12.53 34.59
C LEU A 230 -12.52 -13.25 35.95
N GLY A 231 -13.70 -13.51 36.49
CA GLY A 231 -13.86 -14.09 37.82
C GLY A 231 -14.01 -13.05 38.94
N SER A 232 -14.01 -11.75 38.63
CA SER A 232 -14.33 -10.69 39.60
C SER A 232 -15.72 -10.84 40.20
N PHE A 233 -15.88 -10.38 41.45
CA PHE A 233 -17.12 -10.42 42.21
C PHE A 233 -17.73 -9.03 42.36
N ALA A 234 -18.97 -8.96 42.88
CA ALA A 234 -19.63 -7.69 43.17
C ALA A 234 -18.79 -6.75 44.06
N LEU A 235 -18.03 -7.30 45.01
CA LEU A 235 -17.14 -6.52 45.87
C LEU A 235 -15.98 -5.88 45.08
N ASP A 236 -15.46 -6.52 44.03
CA ASP A 236 -14.46 -5.91 43.13
C ASP A 236 -15.06 -4.69 42.42
N LEU A 237 -16.30 -4.81 41.93
CA LEU A 237 -17.01 -3.71 41.27
C LEU A 237 -17.27 -2.53 42.21
N ALA A 238 -17.76 -2.80 43.42
CA ALA A 238 -18.04 -1.78 44.44
C ALA A 238 -16.77 -1.04 44.87
N ALA A 239 -15.62 -1.73 44.85
CA ALA A 239 -14.33 -1.17 45.20
C ALA A 239 -13.71 -0.31 44.10
N LEU A 240 -14.24 -0.22 42.89
CA LEU A 240 -13.64 0.64 41.87
C LEU A 240 -13.71 2.11 42.29
N PRO A 241 -12.67 2.94 42.08
CA PRO A 241 -12.68 4.37 42.44
C PRO A 241 -13.87 5.14 41.87
N ALA A 242 -14.34 4.74 40.69
CA ALA A 242 -15.45 5.38 39.99
C ALA A 242 -16.84 5.03 40.56
N LEU A 243 -16.92 4.10 41.52
CA LEU A 243 -18.13 3.76 42.29
C LEU A 243 -17.89 4.13 43.74
N ASN A 244 -16.80 3.61 44.31
CA ASN A 244 -16.36 3.86 45.67
C ASN A 244 -17.43 3.54 46.73
N GLU A 245 -18.12 2.40 46.55
CA GLU A 245 -19.26 2.00 47.38
C GLU A 245 -18.89 0.90 48.39
N LEU A 246 -17.72 0.25 48.24
CA LEU A 246 -17.30 -0.82 49.14
C LEU A 246 -16.89 -0.24 50.51
N SER A 247 -17.64 -0.61 51.54
CA SER A 247 -17.43 -0.23 52.94
C SER A 247 -18.18 -1.19 53.87
N ALA A 248 -18.10 -0.99 55.19
CA ALA A 248 -18.94 -1.72 56.14
C ALA A 248 -20.45 -1.52 55.91
N ASP A 249 -20.84 -0.39 55.33
CA ASP A 249 -22.23 -0.04 55.02
C ASP A 249 -22.65 -0.44 53.60
N TYR A 250 -21.82 -1.17 52.87
CA TYR A 250 -22.13 -1.63 51.51
C TYR A 250 -23.33 -2.60 51.53
N ARG A 251 -24.36 -2.31 50.72
CA ARG A 251 -25.68 -2.97 50.72
C ARG A 251 -25.92 -3.90 49.52
N GLY A 252 -24.89 -4.18 48.73
CA GLY A 252 -25.01 -5.06 47.57
C GLY A 252 -25.49 -4.38 46.29
N PHE A 253 -25.65 -5.16 45.23
CA PHE A 253 -26.22 -4.72 43.95
C PHE A 253 -27.54 -5.44 43.67
N PHE A 254 -28.44 -4.79 42.93
CA PHE A 254 -29.51 -5.45 42.19
C PHE A 254 -29.01 -5.91 40.83
N SER A 255 -29.37 -7.13 40.45
CA SER A 255 -29.46 -7.55 39.05
C SER A 255 -30.75 -7.05 38.44
N ILE A 256 -30.66 -6.41 37.29
CA ILE A 256 -31.81 -5.89 36.56
C ILE A 256 -32.03 -6.74 35.31
N LYS A 257 -33.21 -7.37 35.23
CA LYS A 257 -33.66 -8.06 34.02
C LYS A 257 -34.31 -7.06 33.09
N VAL A 258 -33.68 -6.81 31.96
CA VAL A 258 -34.18 -5.92 30.91
C VAL A 258 -34.88 -6.74 29.83
N GLY A 259 -36.06 -6.31 29.41
CA GLY A 259 -36.84 -6.95 28.35
C GLY A 259 -36.77 -6.17 27.04
N LYS A 260 -36.80 -6.89 25.92
CA LYS A 260 -37.09 -6.34 24.59
C LYS A 260 -38.45 -6.87 24.13
N ILE A 261 -39.38 -5.98 23.79
CA ILE A 261 -40.61 -6.31 23.06
C ILE A 261 -40.56 -5.50 21.77
N GLY A 262 -40.21 -6.14 20.65
CA GLY A 262 -40.16 -5.47 19.33
C GLY A 262 -39.17 -4.30 19.26
N GLU A 263 -39.57 -3.24 18.54
CA GLU A 263 -38.83 -1.98 18.33
C GLU A 263 -38.95 -0.97 19.49
N GLU A 264 -39.55 -1.35 20.63
CA GLU A 264 -39.70 -0.42 21.76
C GLU A 264 -38.41 -0.25 22.61
N ILE A 265 -38.32 0.91 23.27
CA ILE A 265 -37.27 1.28 24.24
C ILE A 265 -37.15 0.17 25.31
N PRO A 266 -35.93 -0.31 25.65
CA PRO A 266 -35.74 -1.33 26.67
C PRO A 266 -36.37 -0.94 28.01
N ARG A 267 -37.17 -1.83 28.60
CA ARG A 267 -37.80 -1.61 29.91
C ARG A 267 -37.29 -2.62 30.93
N GLU A 268 -37.07 -2.15 32.15
CA GLU A 268 -36.81 -3.02 33.30
C GLU A 268 -38.04 -3.90 33.54
N MET A 269 -37.87 -5.22 33.47
CA MET A 269 -38.93 -6.19 33.72
C MET A 269 -38.97 -6.63 35.18
N ALA A 270 -37.80 -6.77 35.80
CA ALA A 270 -37.66 -7.20 37.18
C ALA A 270 -36.28 -6.80 37.71
N ARG A 271 -36.17 -6.69 39.04
CA ARG A 271 -34.89 -6.63 39.75
C ARG A 271 -34.84 -7.68 40.85
N SER A 272 -33.66 -8.22 41.11
CA SER A 272 -33.40 -9.15 42.20
C SER A 272 -32.02 -8.85 42.81
N PRO A 273 -31.80 -9.05 44.12
CA PRO A 273 -30.47 -8.93 44.70
C PRO A 273 -29.45 -9.83 43.98
N TRP A 274 -28.22 -9.34 43.81
CA TRP A 274 -27.08 -10.10 43.30
C TRP A 274 -26.28 -10.66 44.47
N GLY A 275 -25.89 -11.94 44.41
CA GLY A 275 -25.09 -12.54 45.48
C GLY A 275 -23.62 -12.14 45.42
N GLU A 276 -23.08 -11.63 46.53
CA GLU A 276 -21.69 -11.15 46.61
C GLU A 276 -20.64 -12.27 46.46
N THR A 277 -21.05 -13.51 46.70
CA THR A 277 -20.20 -14.71 46.54
C THR A 277 -20.26 -15.31 45.13
N GLU A 278 -21.09 -14.73 44.26
CA GLU A 278 -21.22 -15.13 42.86
C GLU A 278 -20.31 -14.30 41.95
N PRO A 279 -19.54 -14.95 41.06
CA PRO A 279 -18.71 -14.22 40.11
C PRO A 279 -19.60 -13.46 39.13
N LEU A 280 -19.17 -12.24 38.79
CA LEU A 280 -19.82 -11.41 37.80
C LEU A 280 -19.83 -12.12 36.45
N ARG A 281 -20.88 -11.87 35.68
CA ARG A 281 -21.06 -12.43 34.34
C ARG A 281 -21.13 -11.32 33.32
N ALA A 282 -20.53 -11.55 32.16
CA ALA A 282 -20.55 -10.58 31.08
C ALA A 282 -21.99 -10.30 30.64
N GLY A 283 -22.34 -9.02 30.53
CA GLY A 283 -23.70 -8.58 30.20
C GLY A 283 -24.67 -8.51 31.37
N ALA A 284 -24.23 -8.76 32.61
CA ALA A 284 -25.05 -8.47 33.78
C ALA A 284 -25.34 -6.96 33.88
N VAL A 285 -26.60 -6.61 34.07
CA VAL A 285 -27.02 -5.23 34.37
C VAL A 285 -27.17 -5.11 35.88
N LEU A 286 -26.36 -4.25 36.48
CA LEU A 286 -26.25 -4.09 37.92
C LEU A 286 -26.55 -2.66 38.35
N MET A 287 -27.10 -2.49 39.55
CA MET A 287 -27.40 -1.19 40.13
C MET A 287 -27.23 -1.27 41.64
N LEU A 288 -26.69 -0.23 42.28
CA LEU A 288 -26.50 -0.24 43.73
C LEU A 288 -27.83 -0.43 44.44
N ASN A 289 -27.84 -1.32 45.44
CA ASN A 289 -29.01 -1.55 46.26
C ASN A 289 -28.98 -0.58 47.45
N THR A 290 -29.74 0.50 47.39
CA THR A 290 -29.80 1.49 48.48
C THR A 290 -30.71 1.07 49.63
N ASP A 291 -31.58 0.08 49.40
CA ASP A 291 -32.73 -0.21 50.25
C ASP A 291 -32.57 -1.50 51.07
N ALA A 292 -31.52 -2.29 50.81
CA ALA A 292 -31.20 -3.49 51.60
C ALA A 292 -30.38 -3.17 52.85
N ASP A 293 -30.35 -4.12 53.78
CA ASP A 293 -29.41 -4.09 54.91
C ASP A 293 -27.96 -4.25 54.42
N PRO A 294 -26.97 -3.71 55.17
CA PRO A 294 -25.57 -3.92 54.85
C PRO A 294 -25.21 -5.41 54.74
N VAL A 295 -24.30 -5.74 53.83
CA VAL A 295 -23.80 -7.10 53.62
C VAL A 295 -23.14 -7.60 54.90
N GLY A 296 -23.52 -8.81 55.33
CA GLY A 296 -23.05 -9.40 56.58
C GLY A 296 -21.54 -9.66 56.62
N TRP A 297 -20.96 -9.55 57.81
CA TRP A 297 -19.51 -9.65 58.02
C TRP A 297 -18.88 -10.95 57.49
N GLU A 298 -19.60 -12.07 57.66
CA GLU A 298 -19.23 -13.40 57.19
C GLU A 298 -18.95 -13.47 55.68
N VAL A 299 -19.55 -12.57 54.89
CA VAL A 299 -19.31 -12.48 53.45
C VAL A 299 -17.92 -11.93 53.17
N TYR A 300 -17.50 -10.87 53.89
CA TYR A 300 -16.16 -10.30 53.72
C TYR A 300 -15.07 -11.29 54.11
N GLU A 301 -15.25 -12.02 55.21
CA GLU A 301 -14.32 -13.08 55.66
C GLU A 301 -14.19 -14.19 54.61
N LYS A 302 -15.31 -14.67 54.07
CA LYS A 302 -15.34 -15.70 53.03
C LYS A 302 -14.72 -15.24 51.72
N MET A 303 -14.82 -13.96 51.40
CA MET A 303 -14.39 -13.40 50.12
C MET A 303 -12.95 -12.87 50.14
N ALA A 304 -12.35 -12.58 51.30
CA ALA A 304 -11.01 -12.00 51.43
C ALA A 304 -9.92 -12.71 50.60
N GLY A 305 -10.01 -14.05 50.43
CA GLY A 305 -9.09 -14.84 49.60
C GLY A 305 -9.50 -15.04 48.13
N ARG A 306 -10.67 -14.56 47.72
CA ARG A 306 -11.28 -14.80 46.39
C ARG A 306 -11.40 -13.55 45.53
N ILE A 307 -11.47 -12.37 46.16
CA ILE A 307 -11.48 -11.06 45.50
C ILE A 307 -10.21 -10.90 44.66
N LEU A 308 -10.31 -10.24 43.51
CA LEU A 308 -9.20 -10.17 42.55
C LEU A 308 -8.51 -8.80 42.57
N LEU A 309 -9.27 -7.71 42.71
CA LEU A 309 -8.72 -6.37 42.65
C LEU A 309 -7.92 -6.01 43.91
N PRO A 310 -6.70 -5.47 43.78
CA PRO A 310 -5.88 -5.03 44.91
C PRO A 310 -6.60 -4.03 45.83
N ARG A 311 -7.34 -3.07 45.28
CA ARG A 311 -8.11 -2.09 46.08
C ARG A 311 -9.22 -2.75 46.90
N ALA A 312 -9.97 -3.69 46.31
CA ALA A 312 -11.01 -4.43 47.01
C ALA A 312 -10.44 -5.28 48.16
N ARG A 313 -9.31 -5.97 47.90
CA ARG A 313 -8.58 -6.72 48.94
C ARG A 313 -8.07 -5.82 50.06
N LEU A 314 -7.59 -4.63 49.71
CA LEU A 314 -7.11 -3.64 50.67
C LEU A 314 -8.23 -3.17 51.60
N ILE A 315 -9.37 -2.75 51.04
CA ILE A 315 -10.52 -2.26 51.80
C ILE A 315 -11.08 -3.37 52.71
N ILE A 316 -11.26 -4.59 52.17
CA ILE A 316 -11.74 -5.73 52.97
C ILE A 316 -10.73 -6.11 54.05
N GLY A 317 -9.45 -6.15 53.70
CA GLY A 317 -8.38 -6.44 54.67
C GLY A 317 -8.35 -5.41 55.80
N ASP A 318 -8.55 -4.13 55.48
CA ASP A 318 -8.61 -3.08 56.50
C ASP A 318 -9.84 -3.20 57.38
N MET A 319 -11.01 -3.47 56.79
CA MET A 319 -12.23 -3.75 57.56
C MET A 319 -12.00 -4.91 58.54
N LEU A 320 -11.34 -5.98 58.11
CA LEU A 320 -11.09 -7.18 58.92
C LEU A 320 -9.98 -7.02 59.96
N GLU A 321 -8.96 -6.22 59.68
CA GLU A 321 -7.73 -6.18 60.48
C GLU A 321 -7.42 -4.81 61.13
N ASP A 322 -8.08 -3.74 60.69
CA ASP A 322 -7.86 -2.34 61.08
C ASP A 322 -6.38 -1.92 60.99
N LYS A 323 -5.83 -2.03 59.78
CA LYS A 323 -4.37 -1.91 59.52
C LYS A 323 -4.02 -0.89 58.45
N MET A 324 -4.97 -0.13 57.92
CA MET A 324 -4.72 0.86 56.86
C MET A 324 -3.54 1.76 57.21
N ASP A 325 -3.54 2.41 58.37
CA ASP A 325 -2.47 3.33 58.75
C ASP A 325 -1.12 2.62 58.92
N ILE A 326 -1.12 1.39 59.43
CA ILE A 326 0.10 0.56 59.55
C ILE A 326 0.65 0.21 58.16
N TRP A 327 -0.21 -0.15 57.22
CA TRP A 327 0.18 -0.45 55.85
C TRP A 327 0.63 0.80 55.10
N VAL A 328 -0.02 1.95 55.29
CA VAL A 328 0.40 3.23 54.72
C VAL A 328 1.83 3.56 55.17
N GLU A 329 2.11 3.48 56.47
CA GLU A 329 3.45 3.80 56.98
C GLU A 329 4.51 2.81 56.49
N LYS A 330 4.18 1.51 56.42
CA LYS A 330 5.07 0.50 55.81
C LYS A 330 5.33 0.78 54.32
N GLY A 331 4.29 1.11 53.56
CA GLY A 331 4.42 1.41 52.14
C GLY A 331 5.20 2.68 51.86
N LYS A 332 4.98 3.75 52.65
CA LYS A 332 5.80 4.97 52.60
C LYS A 332 7.27 4.64 52.87
N LYS A 333 7.54 3.84 53.90
CA LYS A 333 8.90 3.38 54.22
C LYS A 333 9.52 2.59 53.06
N PHE A 334 8.80 1.64 52.46
CA PHE A 334 9.29 0.90 51.29
C PHE A 334 9.57 1.80 50.08
N VAL A 335 8.72 2.78 49.79
CA VAL A 335 8.98 3.74 48.70
C VAL A 335 10.19 4.61 49.01
N LEU A 336 10.40 5.01 50.26
CA LEU A 336 11.60 5.75 50.66
C LEU A 336 12.87 4.90 50.52
N GLU A 337 12.89 3.69 51.07
CA GLU A 337 14.08 2.82 51.08
C GLU A 337 14.39 2.23 49.69
N GLU A 338 13.39 1.72 48.95
CA GLU A 338 13.63 1.00 47.68
C GLU A 338 13.59 1.88 46.42
N ILE A 339 13.00 3.08 46.51
CA ILE A 339 12.88 3.98 45.35
C ILE A 339 13.64 5.26 45.60
N ALA A 340 13.40 5.97 46.70
CA ALA A 340 14.08 7.24 46.96
C ALA A 340 15.57 7.05 47.25
N GLU A 341 15.95 6.12 48.13
CA GLU A 341 17.36 5.85 48.46
C GLU A 341 18.08 5.07 47.36
N ARG A 342 17.47 3.98 46.86
CA ARG A 342 18.10 3.10 45.86
C ARG A 342 18.33 3.76 44.50
N LEU A 343 17.46 4.69 44.12
CA LEU A 343 17.53 5.39 42.83
C LEU A 343 17.98 6.85 42.98
N ASP A 344 18.41 7.24 44.18
CA ASP A 344 18.95 8.57 44.54
C ASP A 344 18.03 9.74 44.16
N ILE A 345 16.77 9.70 44.62
CA ILE A 345 15.79 10.77 44.41
C ILE A 345 15.30 11.31 45.74
N ALA A 346 15.19 12.64 45.83
CA ALA A 346 14.52 13.28 46.95
C ALA A 346 13.07 12.75 47.08
N ALA A 347 12.66 12.36 48.29
CA ALA A 347 11.33 11.81 48.57
C ALA A 347 10.15 12.59 47.94
N LYS A 348 10.27 13.93 47.86
CA LYS A 348 9.28 14.80 47.22
C LYS A 348 9.12 14.56 45.71
N GLY A 349 10.17 14.12 45.02
CA GLY A 349 10.16 13.78 43.60
C GLY A 349 9.43 12.48 43.27
N CYS A 350 9.14 11.64 44.26
CA CYS A 350 8.39 10.40 44.07
C CYS A 350 6.87 10.64 44.01
N TYR A 351 6.36 11.68 44.68
CA TYR A 351 4.93 11.92 44.87
C TYR A 351 4.10 11.95 43.55
N PRO A 352 4.50 12.68 42.49
CA PRO A 352 3.74 12.69 41.24
C PRO A 352 3.67 11.33 40.55
N PHE A 353 4.69 10.49 40.71
CA PHE A 353 4.68 9.13 40.15
C PHE A 353 3.77 8.20 40.93
N ILE A 354 3.72 8.35 42.25
CA ILE A 354 2.81 7.59 43.12
C ILE A 354 1.37 7.91 42.76
N GLU A 355 1.02 9.19 42.59
CA GLU A 355 -0.34 9.56 42.17
C GLU A 355 -0.71 9.02 40.79
N ALA A 356 0.21 9.13 39.81
CA ALA A 356 -0.02 8.60 38.47
C ALA A 356 -0.15 7.06 38.48
N PHE A 357 0.69 6.37 39.26
CA PHE A 357 0.66 4.91 39.37
C PHE A 357 -0.58 4.42 40.14
N ALA A 358 -1.04 5.15 41.16
CA ALA A 358 -2.26 4.85 41.90
C ALA A 358 -3.46 4.82 40.95
N LYS A 359 -3.56 5.81 40.06
CA LYS A 359 -4.60 5.86 39.03
C LYS A 359 -4.54 4.68 38.05
N ILE A 360 -3.33 4.30 37.60
CA ILE A 360 -3.13 3.14 36.71
C ILE A 360 -3.53 1.83 37.37
N LYS A 361 -3.33 1.71 38.69
CA LYS A 361 -3.67 0.53 39.48
C LYS A 361 -5.06 0.59 40.10
N GLU A 362 -5.88 1.56 39.69
CA GLU A 362 -7.26 1.75 40.16
C GLU A 362 -7.38 1.89 41.69
N PHE A 363 -6.37 2.49 42.32
CA PHE A 363 -6.48 3.02 43.68
C PHE A 363 -7.15 4.40 43.67
N LEU A 364 -7.82 4.77 44.75
CA LEU A 364 -8.50 6.07 44.87
C LEU A 364 -7.51 7.22 44.90
N ASP A 365 -6.43 7.05 45.66
CA ASP A 365 -5.42 8.06 45.88
C ASP A 365 -4.05 7.43 46.22
N SER A 366 -3.07 8.30 46.46
CA SER A 366 -1.72 7.87 46.84
C SER A 366 -1.67 7.18 48.21
N ARG A 367 -2.57 7.51 49.16
CA ARG A 367 -2.62 6.87 50.48
C ARG A 367 -2.99 5.39 50.33
N GLU A 368 -4.02 5.07 49.55
CA GLU A 368 -4.40 3.67 49.31
C GLU A 368 -3.30 2.91 48.57
N LEU A 369 -2.59 3.52 47.62
CA LEU A 369 -1.46 2.86 46.95
C LEU A 369 -0.33 2.54 47.94
N TYR A 370 0.01 3.46 48.85
CA TYR A 370 0.99 3.18 49.91
C TYR A 370 0.52 2.01 50.79
N ALA A 371 -0.76 1.99 51.16
CA ALA A 371 -1.30 0.87 51.92
C ALA A 371 -1.24 -0.44 51.13
N GLY A 372 -1.56 -0.43 49.83
CA GLY A 372 -1.46 -1.59 48.95
C GLY A 372 -0.03 -2.15 48.85
N LEU A 373 0.99 -1.27 48.82
CA LEU A 373 2.40 -1.67 48.89
C LEU A 373 2.76 -2.25 50.27
N GLY A 374 2.34 -1.61 51.36
CA GLY A 374 2.61 -2.07 52.72
C GLY A 374 1.89 -3.37 53.11
N ALA A 375 0.75 -3.65 52.46
CA ALA A 375 0.00 -4.89 52.55
C ALA A 375 0.55 -5.98 51.60
N GLY A 376 1.50 -5.66 50.72
CA GLY A 376 2.06 -6.59 49.74
C GLY A 376 1.11 -6.94 48.57
N LEU A 377 0.03 -6.16 48.39
CA LEU A 377 -0.93 -6.32 47.30
C LEU A 377 -0.42 -5.75 45.97
N VAL A 378 0.55 -4.83 46.05
CA VAL A 378 1.27 -4.28 44.91
C VAL A 378 2.75 -4.58 45.09
N ASN A 379 3.38 -5.11 44.04
CA ASN A 379 4.81 -5.42 44.09
C ASN A 379 5.63 -4.14 43.88
N ILE A 380 6.53 -3.82 44.82
CA ILE A 380 7.41 -2.65 44.72
C ILE A 380 8.26 -2.66 43.44
N ALA A 381 8.69 -3.84 42.97
CA ALA A 381 9.46 -3.96 41.74
C ALA A 381 8.66 -3.52 40.49
N GLU A 382 7.33 -3.64 40.52
CA GLU A 382 6.47 -3.14 39.46
C GLU A 382 6.45 -1.60 39.44
N LEU A 383 6.33 -0.99 40.63
CA LEU A 383 6.44 0.46 40.77
C LEU A 383 7.83 0.97 40.38
N THR A 384 8.91 0.27 40.76
CA THR A 384 10.28 0.60 40.34
C THR A 384 10.44 0.54 38.82
N ARG A 385 9.87 -0.48 38.14
CA ARG A 385 9.90 -0.57 36.68
C ARG A 385 9.11 0.54 36.01
N TYR A 386 7.92 0.84 36.54
CA TYR A 386 7.12 1.97 36.07
C TYR A 386 7.90 3.28 36.20
N TYR A 387 8.53 3.47 37.35
CA TYR A 387 9.33 4.64 37.64
C TYR A 387 10.53 4.81 36.68
N GLU A 388 11.34 3.78 36.48
CA GLU A 388 12.45 3.81 35.50
C GLU A 388 11.95 4.04 34.07
N LYS A 389 10.82 3.43 33.69
CA LYS A 389 10.20 3.62 32.37
C LYS A 389 9.75 5.06 32.15
N GLU A 390 9.12 5.67 33.15
CA GLU A 390 8.59 7.04 33.05
C GLU A 390 9.68 8.11 33.17
N LYS A 391 10.88 7.75 33.63
CA LYS A 391 12.06 8.62 33.66
C LYS A 391 12.88 8.66 32.38
N ALA A 392 12.76 7.63 31.54
CA ALA A 392 13.55 7.54 30.33
C ALA A 392 12.82 8.21 29.15
N ARG A 393 13.51 9.10 28.46
CA ARG A 393 13.07 9.66 27.17
C ARG A 393 14.14 9.43 26.11
N VAL A 394 13.70 9.41 24.86
CA VAL A 394 14.59 9.53 23.70
C VAL A 394 14.28 10.87 23.06
N ALA A 395 15.28 11.73 22.95
CA ALA A 395 15.20 12.96 22.20
C ALA A 395 15.99 12.83 20.91
N VAL A 396 15.36 13.15 19.78
CA VAL A 396 16.04 13.30 18.49
C VAL A 396 16.09 14.78 18.19
N ILE A 397 17.30 15.33 18.13
CA ILE A 397 17.56 16.76 17.94
C ILE A 397 18.27 16.95 16.62
N LYS A 398 17.71 17.81 15.76
CA LYS A 398 18.33 18.32 14.54
C LYS A 398 18.82 19.73 14.81
N ALA A 399 20.11 19.99 14.61
CA ALA A 399 20.72 21.27 14.93
C ALA A 399 21.92 21.62 14.04
N VAL A 400 22.34 22.87 14.03
CA VAL A 400 23.47 23.38 13.24
C VAL A 400 24.83 23.16 13.93
N GLU A 401 25.84 22.72 13.20
CA GLU A 401 27.21 22.43 13.65
C GLU A 401 27.99 23.71 13.98
N GLY A 402 28.66 23.73 15.15
CA GLY A 402 29.49 24.85 15.61
C GLY A 402 29.03 25.52 16.92
N THR A 403 27.89 25.11 17.48
CA THR A 403 27.42 25.52 18.81
C THR A 403 27.88 24.51 19.87
N ASP A 404 28.01 24.95 21.12
CA ASP A 404 28.29 24.11 22.31
C ASP A 404 27.04 23.25 22.66
N LEU A 405 26.42 22.63 21.65
CA LEU A 405 25.05 22.10 21.65
C LEU A 405 24.80 21.08 22.76
N VAL A 406 25.75 20.17 23.00
CA VAL A 406 25.62 19.17 24.08
C VAL A 406 25.59 19.85 25.45
N LYS A 407 26.35 20.94 25.64
CA LYS A 407 26.39 21.72 26.88
C LYS A 407 25.12 22.55 27.06
N ASP A 408 24.60 23.15 26.00
CA ASP A 408 23.36 23.96 26.06
C ASP A 408 22.12 23.09 26.23
N VAL A 409 22.06 21.93 25.54
CA VAL A 409 21.04 20.90 25.78
C VAL A 409 21.15 20.38 27.21
N SER A 410 22.36 20.13 27.73
CA SER A 410 22.57 19.72 29.12
C SER A 410 22.09 20.78 30.12
N ALA A 411 22.25 22.08 29.82
CA ALA A 411 21.75 23.16 30.66
C ALA A 411 20.21 23.21 30.67
N VAL A 412 19.56 22.98 29.53
CA VAL A 412 18.08 22.85 29.45
C VAL A 412 17.61 21.62 30.22
N LEU A 413 18.29 20.49 30.07
CA LEU A 413 17.96 19.26 30.80
C LEU A 413 18.09 19.45 32.32
N ALA A 414 19.13 20.16 32.79
CA ALA A 414 19.29 20.45 34.21
C ALA A 414 18.11 21.25 34.81
N LYS A 415 17.51 22.17 34.05
CA LYS A 415 16.28 22.89 34.46
C LYS A 415 15.08 21.96 34.67
N HIS A 416 15.05 20.85 33.92
CA HIS A 416 14.03 19.80 33.99
C HIS A 416 14.45 18.61 34.85
N TYR A 417 15.52 18.73 35.65
CA TYR A 417 16.10 17.64 36.45
C TYR A 417 16.50 16.40 35.62
N GLY A 418 16.91 16.63 34.36
CA GLY A 418 17.33 15.60 33.42
C GLY A 418 18.82 15.58 33.15
N THR A 419 19.32 14.43 32.72
CA THR A 419 20.69 14.22 32.26
C THR A 419 20.71 13.40 30.96
N ILE A 420 21.82 13.48 30.23
CA ILE A 420 22.07 12.63 29.05
C ILE A 420 22.72 11.34 29.55
N GLU A 421 22.02 10.21 29.39
CA GLU A 421 22.52 8.89 29.80
C GLU A 421 23.35 8.23 28.69
N ARG A 422 22.91 8.38 27.44
CA ARG A 422 23.62 7.88 26.27
C ARG A 422 23.49 8.85 25.10
N LEU A 423 24.61 9.15 24.47
CA LEU A 423 24.67 9.79 23.16
C LEU A 423 24.81 8.69 22.12
N ASP A 424 23.79 8.50 21.29
CA ASP A 424 23.81 7.50 20.23
C ASP A 424 23.98 8.17 18.88
N THR A 425 25.22 8.16 18.38
CA THR A 425 25.54 8.68 17.04
C THR A 425 25.21 7.66 15.94
N SER A 426 24.79 6.44 16.29
CA SER A 426 24.50 5.34 15.34
C SER A 426 23.03 5.26 14.92
N HIS A 427 22.14 6.00 15.59
CA HIS A 427 20.72 6.08 15.23
C HIS A 427 20.42 7.37 14.46
N VAL A 428 21.00 7.44 13.26
CA VAL A 428 20.65 8.43 12.24
C VAL A 428 19.63 7.76 11.30
N PRO A 429 18.42 8.32 11.08
CA PRO A 429 17.55 7.83 10.03
C PRO A 429 18.29 7.91 8.70
N ALA A 430 18.33 6.81 7.94
CA ALA A 430 18.91 6.79 6.60
C ALA A 430 18.05 7.65 5.64
N LYS A 431 18.30 8.96 5.66
CA LYS A 431 17.86 9.96 4.70
C LYS A 431 19.06 10.87 4.43
N GLU A 432 19.42 10.98 3.17
CA GLU A 432 20.58 11.74 2.69
C GLU A 432 20.42 13.26 2.88
N ILE A 433 21.54 13.94 3.14
CA ILE A 433 21.70 15.37 3.46
C ILE A 433 22.33 16.08 2.25
N PRO A 434 21.97 17.35 1.96
CA PRO A 434 23.02 18.40 1.86
C PRO A 434 22.63 19.76 2.51
N GLU A 435 23.50 20.39 3.33
CA GLU A 435 24.50 21.45 2.94
C GLU A 435 24.26 22.97 2.97
N SER A 436 23.49 23.63 3.87
CA SER A 436 23.82 25.03 4.29
C SER A 436 23.59 25.16 5.77
N ALA A 437 24.72 25.18 6.50
CA ALA A 437 24.85 24.93 7.93
C ALA A 437 24.86 23.42 8.21
N ALA A 438 26.06 22.84 8.29
CA ALA A 438 26.28 21.42 8.54
C ALA A 438 25.38 20.98 9.70
N THR A 439 24.40 20.14 9.41
CA THR A 439 23.34 19.81 10.38
C THR A 439 23.73 18.53 11.10
N VAL A 440 23.83 18.59 12.42
CA VAL A 440 24.07 17.44 13.28
C VAL A 440 22.75 16.89 13.79
N TYR A 441 22.58 15.57 13.70
CA TYR A 441 21.51 14.84 14.36
C TYR A 441 22.05 14.18 15.63
N LEU A 442 21.43 14.48 16.77
CA LEU A 442 21.73 13.85 18.05
C LEU A 442 20.53 13.01 18.48
N ALA A 443 20.73 11.70 18.57
CA ALA A 443 19.81 10.84 19.31
C ALA A 443 20.34 10.70 20.75
N LEU A 444 19.58 11.24 21.70
CA LEU A 444 19.91 11.28 23.11
C LEU A 444 18.96 10.39 23.89
N THR A 445 19.51 9.40 24.60
CA THR A 445 18.78 8.77 25.70
C THR A 445 18.90 9.68 26.91
N LEU A 446 17.76 10.20 27.36
CA LEU A 446 17.63 11.14 28.46
C LEU A 446 17.05 10.42 29.68
N LYS A 447 17.57 10.75 30.85
CA LYS A 447 17.06 10.24 32.13
C LYS A 447 16.69 11.41 33.03
N PHE A 448 15.51 11.36 33.63
CA PHE A 448 15.00 12.42 34.50
C PHE A 448 14.91 11.97 35.96
N GLY A 449 15.15 12.88 36.89
CA GLY A 449 14.97 12.66 38.33
C GLY A 449 13.50 12.69 38.76
N CYS A 450 12.63 13.36 37.98
CA CYS A 450 11.21 13.53 38.25
C CYS A 450 10.33 13.16 37.05
N LEU A 451 8.99 13.19 37.23
CA LEU A 451 8.04 12.97 36.14
C LEU A 451 8.15 14.16 35.20
N ILE A 452 8.32 13.88 33.90
CA ILE A 452 8.62 14.91 32.90
C ILE A 452 7.44 15.12 31.95
N ASP A 453 7.07 16.38 31.80
CA ASP A 453 6.19 16.86 30.73
C ASP A 453 6.99 16.95 29.43
N GLY A 454 6.69 16.04 28.50
CA GLY A 454 7.40 15.95 27.22
C GLY A 454 7.21 17.18 26.35
N GLU A 455 6.07 17.84 26.40
CA GLU A 455 5.77 19.02 25.59
C GLU A 455 6.52 20.25 26.11
N ALA A 456 6.56 20.42 27.43
CA ALA A 456 7.33 21.50 28.06
C ALA A 456 8.83 21.36 27.80
N LEU A 457 9.35 20.12 27.87
CA LEU A 457 10.74 19.81 27.56
C LEU A 457 11.08 20.07 26.08
N GLU A 458 10.23 19.60 25.16
CA GLU A 458 10.43 19.83 23.73
C GLU A 458 10.44 21.33 23.40
N LYS A 459 9.52 22.10 24.01
CA LYS A 459 9.43 23.55 23.85
C LYS A 459 10.68 24.28 24.33
N ASP A 460 11.29 23.84 25.43
CA ASP A 460 12.51 24.47 25.94
C ASP A 460 13.76 24.04 25.15
N LEU A 461 13.82 22.79 24.68
CA LEU A 461 14.92 22.32 23.82
C LEU A 461 14.92 23.01 22.45
N ARG A 462 13.74 23.33 21.89
CA ARG A 462 13.61 24.12 20.64
C ARG A 462 14.10 25.56 20.76
N LYS A 463 14.30 26.08 21.97
CA LYS A 463 14.83 27.45 22.20
C LYS A 463 16.35 27.49 22.25
N VAL A 464 17.02 26.34 22.28
CA VAL A 464 18.48 26.28 22.24
C VAL A 464 18.95 26.81 20.89
N GLU A 465 19.90 27.74 20.91
CA GLU A 465 20.41 28.38 19.70
C GLU A 465 21.02 27.33 18.76
N GLY A 466 20.57 27.34 17.50
CA GLY A 466 20.99 26.36 16.50
C GLY A 466 20.17 25.06 16.47
N VAL A 467 19.22 24.84 17.38
CA VAL A 467 18.29 23.70 17.30
C VAL A 467 17.14 24.02 16.35
N GLU A 468 16.99 23.22 15.29
CA GLU A 468 15.94 23.37 14.28
C GLU A 468 14.70 22.54 14.62
N GLU A 469 14.93 21.28 15.00
CA GLU A 469 13.87 20.33 15.33
C GLU A 469 14.23 19.49 16.55
N VAL A 470 13.22 19.20 17.35
CA VAL A 470 13.32 18.30 18.51
C VAL A 470 12.11 17.41 18.51
N THR A 471 12.29 16.12 18.76
CA THR A 471 11.20 15.20 19.09
C THR A 471 11.56 14.45 20.36
N VAL A 472 10.71 14.51 21.37
CA VAL A 472 10.89 13.77 22.64
C VAL A 472 9.87 12.64 22.75
N ARG A 473 10.32 11.41 23.04
CA ARG A 473 9.46 10.22 23.17
C ARG A 473 9.78 9.41 24.42
N ARG A 474 8.85 8.58 24.90
CA ARG A 474 9.14 7.58 25.95
C ARG A 474 10.07 6.50 25.40
N ALA A 475 11.10 6.12 26.14
CA ALA A 475 12.10 5.13 25.71
C ALA A 475 11.53 3.71 25.45
N SER A 476 10.28 3.46 25.86
CA SER A 476 9.56 2.19 25.71
C SER A 476 8.46 2.21 24.65
N SER A 477 8.32 3.30 23.88
CA SER A 477 7.48 3.28 22.67
C SER A 477 8.23 2.48 21.59
N PRO A 478 7.60 1.49 20.92
CA PRO A 478 8.29 0.73 19.91
C PRO A 478 8.80 1.67 18.81
N VAL A 479 10.11 1.66 18.61
CA VAL A 479 10.69 1.96 17.31
C VAL A 479 10.02 0.97 16.35
N LYS A 480 9.50 1.42 15.19
CA LYS A 480 9.14 0.51 14.10
C LYS A 480 10.44 -0.19 13.63
N GLN A 481 10.84 -1.24 14.33
CA GLN A 481 11.92 -2.16 13.96
C GLN A 481 11.27 -3.30 13.19
N THR A 482 11.32 -3.20 11.86
CA THR A 482 11.20 -4.36 10.99
C THR A 482 12.55 -5.09 11.03
N LEU A 483 12.81 -5.82 12.12
CA LEU A 483 13.95 -6.73 12.20
C LEU A 483 13.50 -8.10 11.69
N THR A 484 13.55 -8.31 10.38
CA THR A 484 13.52 -9.65 9.79
C THR A 484 14.83 -10.35 10.15
N ARG A 485 14.71 -11.34 11.03
CA ARG A 485 15.78 -12.23 11.50
C ARG A 485 16.19 -13.17 10.35
N ARG A 486 17.23 -12.83 9.58
CA ARG A 486 17.95 -13.80 8.73
C ARG A 486 19.33 -13.32 8.26
N THR A 487 20.31 -13.24 9.17
CA THR A 487 21.69 -13.69 8.86
C THR A 487 22.48 -13.90 10.14
N PHE A 488 22.65 -15.15 10.54
CA PHE A 488 23.75 -15.59 11.41
C PHE A 488 24.68 -16.42 10.53
N LEU A 489 25.99 -16.31 10.77
CA LEU A 489 27.15 -16.84 10.03
C LEU A 489 27.66 -16.01 8.83
N LYS A 490 28.53 -15.04 9.11
CA LYS A 490 30.01 -15.21 9.05
C LYS A 490 30.71 -13.88 9.32
N TRP A 491 31.09 -13.66 10.57
CA TRP A 491 32.17 -12.76 10.97
C TRP A 491 33.28 -13.61 11.57
N THR A 492 34.44 -13.65 10.92
CA THR A 492 35.75 -13.83 11.57
C THR A 492 36.82 -13.31 10.62
N ALA A 493 37.38 -12.13 10.91
CA ALA A 493 38.82 -11.84 10.83
C ALA A 493 39.09 -10.38 11.27
N PHE A 494 39.45 -10.24 12.55
CA PHE A 494 40.46 -9.35 13.15
C PHE A 494 40.65 -7.89 12.71
N GLY A 495 40.62 -7.00 13.70
CA GLY A 495 41.48 -5.80 13.67
C GLY A 495 41.03 -4.58 14.49
N LEU A 496 40.86 -4.71 15.80
CA LEU A 496 40.77 -3.57 16.71
C LEU A 496 42.06 -2.73 16.69
N SER A 497 41.93 -1.39 16.66
CA SER A 497 42.76 -0.52 17.49
C SER A 497 42.02 0.78 17.86
N LEU A 498 41.78 0.96 19.17
CA LEU A 498 41.64 2.28 19.83
C LEU A 498 43.02 2.93 19.82
N PRO A 499 43.18 4.23 19.48
CA PRO A 499 43.17 5.27 20.53
C PRO A 499 42.88 6.72 20.05
N VAL A 500 41.75 7.34 20.39
CA VAL A 500 41.62 8.82 20.46
C VAL A 500 40.61 9.20 21.55
N LEU A 501 40.95 8.94 22.82
CA LEU A 501 40.17 9.35 23.99
C LEU A 501 40.99 10.22 24.97
N GLU A 502 42.07 10.86 24.50
CA GLU A 502 43.02 11.59 25.36
C GLU A 502 43.29 13.06 24.98
N LYS A 503 42.45 13.72 24.19
CA LYS A 503 42.70 15.13 23.76
C LYS A 503 41.65 16.18 24.10
N LEU A 504 40.82 15.95 25.13
CA LEU A 504 39.76 16.89 25.55
C LEU A 504 40.07 17.73 26.82
N PHE A 505 41.34 17.95 27.16
CA PHE A 505 41.72 18.96 28.16
C PHE A 505 42.95 19.76 27.71
N GLY A 506 42.76 20.99 27.22
CA GLY A 506 43.86 21.90 26.90
C GLY A 506 43.42 23.21 26.23
N CYS A 507 43.57 24.32 26.96
CA CYS A 507 43.18 25.68 26.64
C CYS A 507 43.95 26.35 25.47
N GLY A 508 43.33 27.38 24.84
CA GLY A 508 44.06 28.56 24.34
C GLY A 508 43.73 29.04 22.90
N PRO A 509 43.48 30.34 22.66
CA PRO A 509 43.00 30.87 21.37
C PRO A 509 44.13 31.38 20.46
N GLY A 510 43.95 31.27 19.13
CA GLY A 510 44.85 31.84 18.12
C GLY A 510 44.14 32.11 16.79
N PRO A 511 44.56 33.10 15.99
CA PRO A 511 43.66 33.94 15.20
C PRO A 511 43.42 33.50 13.75
N LYS A 512 42.30 34.01 13.24
CA LYS A 512 41.65 33.83 11.94
C LYS A 512 42.56 34.10 10.73
N ASN A 513 42.53 33.20 9.76
CA ASN A 513 42.57 33.53 8.33
C ASN A 513 41.24 33.10 7.69
N PRO A 514 40.65 33.89 6.78
CA PRO A 514 39.31 33.62 6.25
C PRO A 514 39.36 32.48 5.22
N THR A 515 38.60 31.42 5.49
CA THR A 515 38.31 30.35 4.52
C THR A 515 37.32 30.89 3.48
N PRO A 516 37.49 30.60 2.18
CA PRO A 516 36.53 30.99 1.14
C PRO A 516 35.14 30.40 1.45
N PRO A 517 34.04 31.08 1.10
CA PRO A 517 32.69 30.61 1.39
C PRO A 517 32.43 29.27 0.69
N GLN A 518 31.90 28.31 1.45
CA GLN A 518 31.39 27.05 0.89
C GLN A 518 29.99 27.26 0.26
N PRO A 519 29.66 26.55 -0.83
CA PRO A 519 28.39 26.71 -1.55
C PRO A 519 27.23 26.01 -0.83
N GLU A 520 26.06 26.66 -0.81
CA GLU A 520 24.76 26.21 -0.23
C GLU A 520 24.20 24.92 -0.87
N PRO A 521 23.22 24.20 -0.26
CA PRO A 521 22.63 23.01 -0.82
C PRO A 521 21.41 23.37 -1.65
N GLU A 522 21.12 22.53 -2.63
CA GLU A 522 20.09 22.88 -3.59
C GLU A 522 18.67 22.69 -3.03
N PRO A 523 17.77 23.66 -3.27
CA PRO A 523 16.36 23.54 -2.93
C PRO A 523 15.69 22.39 -3.70
N LEU A 524 14.65 21.76 -3.10
CA LEU A 524 13.83 20.75 -3.78
C LEU A 524 13.36 21.30 -5.13
N THR A 525 13.52 20.50 -6.18
CA THR A 525 12.98 20.86 -7.48
C THR A 525 11.45 20.93 -7.43
N PRO A 526 10.79 21.71 -8.30
CA PRO A 526 9.33 21.76 -8.35
C PRO A 526 8.68 20.38 -8.47
N VAL A 527 9.29 19.47 -9.24
CA VAL A 527 8.82 18.08 -9.41
C VAL A 527 8.88 17.30 -8.10
N GLN A 528 10.01 17.34 -7.39
CA GLN A 528 10.15 16.66 -6.09
C GLN A 528 9.13 17.19 -5.07
N ALA A 529 8.89 18.50 -5.06
CA ALA A 529 7.91 19.11 -4.17
C ALA A 529 6.47 18.67 -4.48
N MET A 530 6.12 18.48 -5.75
CA MET A 530 4.82 17.98 -6.20
C MET A 530 4.61 16.50 -5.87
N LEU A 531 5.61 15.67 -6.18
CA LEU A 531 5.60 14.24 -5.83
C LEU A 531 5.44 14.03 -4.33
N ARG A 532 6.12 14.84 -3.52
CA ARG A 532 5.97 14.84 -2.06
C ARG A 532 4.55 15.15 -1.61
N TRP A 533 3.85 16.07 -2.28
CA TRP A 533 2.47 16.38 -1.94
C TRP A 533 1.52 15.22 -2.29
N ILE A 534 1.68 14.63 -3.48
CA ILE A 534 0.88 13.48 -3.93
C ILE A 534 1.06 12.29 -2.96
N LEU A 535 2.30 12.00 -2.53
CA LEU A 535 2.60 10.95 -1.53
C LEU A 535 1.87 11.18 -0.21
N GLY A 536 1.67 12.44 0.18
CA GLY A 536 0.95 12.80 1.39
C GLY A 536 -0.55 12.55 1.35
N GLN A 537 -1.14 12.28 0.18
CA GLN A 537 -2.58 12.06 0.05
C GLN A 537 -3.01 10.64 0.42
N GLN A 538 -2.09 9.67 0.39
CA GLN A 538 -2.38 8.25 0.60
C GLN A 538 -2.86 7.99 2.04
N ASN A 539 -4.06 7.41 2.18
CA ASN A 539 -4.52 6.92 3.48
C ASN A 539 -3.76 5.63 3.87
N PRO A 540 -3.14 5.55 5.05
CA PRO A 540 -2.32 4.39 5.43
C PRO A 540 -3.13 3.12 5.74
N ALA A 541 -4.45 3.20 5.92
CA ALA A 541 -5.32 2.06 6.21
C ALA A 541 -5.90 1.42 4.93
N THR A 542 -6.27 2.23 3.94
CA THR A 542 -6.89 1.74 2.70
C THR A 542 -5.97 1.78 1.49
N PHE A 543 -4.86 2.53 1.59
CA PHE A 543 -3.96 2.92 0.50
C PHE A 543 -4.58 3.80 -0.59
N VAL A 544 -5.86 4.16 -0.48
CA VAL A 544 -6.53 5.11 -1.38
C VAL A 544 -6.15 6.53 -0.96
N GLY A 545 -5.75 7.36 -1.92
CA GLY A 545 -5.40 8.76 -1.72
C GLY A 545 -6.57 9.71 -1.97
N GLU A 546 -6.62 10.81 -1.22
CA GLU A 546 -7.61 11.86 -1.43
C GLU A 546 -7.33 12.62 -2.74
N SER A 547 -8.34 12.73 -3.61
CA SER A 547 -8.20 13.39 -4.91
C SER A 547 -8.14 14.91 -4.81
N PHE A 548 -8.90 15.47 -3.88
CA PHE A 548 -9.08 16.91 -3.74
C PHE A 548 -8.80 17.36 -2.31
N GLY A 549 -8.02 18.42 -2.17
CA GLY A 549 -7.87 19.14 -0.91
C GLY A 549 -8.44 20.56 -1.03
N ASN A 550 -8.51 21.27 0.10
CA ASN A 550 -8.94 22.67 0.15
C ASN A 550 -10.27 22.95 -0.59
N THR A 551 -11.31 22.15 -0.35
CA THR A 551 -12.65 22.34 -0.93
C THR A 551 -13.72 22.43 0.17
N LEU A 552 -14.77 23.22 -0.10
CA LEU A 552 -15.99 23.26 0.72
C LEU A 552 -16.99 22.15 0.37
N ASP A 553 -16.74 21.40 -0.70
CA ASP A 553 -17.65 20.34 -1.15
C ASP A 553 -17.51 19.08 -0.30
N ALA A 554 -18.39 18.95 0.69
CA ALA A 554 -18.47 17.77 1.55
C ALA A 554 -18.66 16.44 0.78
N ALA A 555 -19.11 16.51 -0.48
CA ALA A 555 -19.40 15.34 -1.31
C ALA A 555 -18.20 14.80 -2.10
N ILE A 556 -17.05 15.47 -2.14
CA ILE A 556 -15.79 14.96 -2.71
C ILE A 556 -14.66 14.90 -1.68
N LYS A 557 -14.89 15.48 -0.50
CA LYS A 557 -13.99 15.35 0.65
C LYS A 557 -13.85 13.88 1.06
N ASP A 558 -12.65 13.50 1.47
CA ASP A 558 -12.30 12.16 1.94
C ASP A 558 -12.58 11.06 0.88
N GLN A 559 -12.45 11.41 -0.41
CA GLN A 559 -12.65 10.49 -1.53
C GLN A 559 -11.51 10.56 -2.55
N GLY A 560 -11.20 9.41 -3.14
CA GLY A 560 -10.25 9.24 -4.23
C GLY A 560 -10.97 8.81 -5.49
N ALA A 561 -10.87 9.60 -6.56
CA ALA A 561 -11.28 9.21 -7.90
C ALA A 561 -10.36 8.10 -8.40
N THR A 562 -10.91 7.06 -9.00
CA THR A 562 -10.15 5.91 -9.52
C THR A 562 -9.15 6.33 -10.59
N TYR A 563 -9.52 7.30 -11.42
CA TYR A 563 -8.61 7.95 -12.37
C TYR A 563 -7.39 8.57 -11.66
N ASP A 564 -7.61 9.41 -10.65
CA ASP A 564 -6.54 10.04 -9.88
C ASP A 564 -5.65 9.02 -9.16
N GLN A 565 -6.21 7.87 -8.74
CA GLN A 565 -5.41 6.80 -8.14
C GLN A 565 -4.43 6.21 -9.16
N ALA A 566 -4.85 6.05 -10.42
CA ALA A 566 -3.95 5.62 -11.50
C ALA A 566 -2.81 6.64 -11.72
N LEU A 567 -3.15 7.94 -11.77
CA LEU A 567 -2.14 9.01 -11.88
C LEU A 567 -1.20 9.05 -10.69
N MET A 568 -1.71 8.78 -9.48
CA MET A 568 -0.93 8.70 -8.24
C MET A 568 0.05 7.52 -8.28
N ILE A 569 -0.39 6.33 -8.72
CA ILE A 569 0.48 5.16 -8.91
C ILE A 569 1.64 5.51 -9.85
N ILE A 570 1.33 6.08 -11.01
CA ILE A 570 2.35 6.50 -11.99
C ILE A 570 3.30 7.54 -11.39
N SER A 571 2.76 8.54 -10.68
CA SER A 571 3.57 9.56 -10.00
C SER A 571 4.50 8.94 -8.94
N PHE A 572 4.04 7.94 -8.19
CA PHE A 572 4.88 7.24 -7.22
C PHE A 572 6.02 6.48 -7.90
N ILE A 573 5.78 5.85 -9.05
CA ILE A 573 6.84 5.18 -9.81
C ILE A 573 7.88 6.22 -10.27
N LEU A 574 7.44 7.35 -10.83
CA LEU A 574 8.34 8.44 -11.25
C LEU A 574 9.12 9.04 -10.07
N GLY A 575 8.52 9.05 -8.87
CA GLY A 575 9.17 9.46 -7.63
C GLY A 575 10.10 8.41 -7.00
N GLN A 576 10.33 7.27 -7.65
CA GLN A 576 11.08 6.12 -7.12
C GLN A 576 10.46 5.51 -5.85
N GLU A 577 9.15 5.67 -5.68
CA GLU A 577 8.35 5.15 -4.57
C GLU A 577 7.49 3.94 -5.04
N SER A 578 8.07 3.05 -5.85
CA SER A 578 7.40 1.86 -6.37
C SER A 578 6.72 0.97 -5.31
N PRO A 579 7.25 0.83 -4.07
CA PRO A 579 6.51 0.14 -3.00
C PRO A 579 5.17 0.81 -2.67
N LYS A 580 5.12 2.15 -2.65
CA LYS A 580 3.88 2.91 -2.44
C LYS A 580 2.91 2.76 -3.60
N ALA A 581 3.43 2.75 -4.82
CA ALA A 581 2.63 2.46 -6.02
C ALA A 581 1.98 1.06 -5.92
N GLY A 582 2.75 0.06 -5.46
CA GLY A 582 2.27 -1.29 -5.21
C GLY A 582 1.19 -1.41 -4.14
N GLU A 583 1.25 -0.60 -3.07
CA GLU A 583 0.20 -0.54 -2.04
C GLU A 583 -1.15 -0.07 -2.61
N VAL A 584 -1.13 1.00 -3.42
CA VAL A 584 -2.34 1.50 -4.09
C VAL A 584 -2.85 0.47 -5.10
N MET A 585 -1.96 -0.13 -5.90
CA MET A 585 -2.33 -1.16 -6.87
C MET A 585 -2.94 -2.41 -6.20
N ALA A 586 -2.43 -2.79 -5.02
CA ALA A 586 -2.96 -3.91 -4.25
C ALA A 586 -4.42 -3.70 -3.83
N PHE A 587 -4.85 -2.45 -3.61
CA PHE A 587 -6.27 -2.13 -3.39
C PHE A 587 -7.11 -2.53 -4.61
N PHE A 588 -6.71 -2.13 -5.82
CA PHE A 588 -7.47 -2.41 -7.04
C PHE A 588 -7.44 -3.89 -7.44
N ILE A 589 -6.29 -4.56 -7.30
CA ILE A 589 -6.20 -6.01 -7.49
C ILE A 589 -7.16 -6.73 -6.54
N LYS A 590 -7.19 -6.33 -5.26
CA LYS A 590 -8.13 -6.90 -4.28
C LYS A 590 -9.58 -6.64 -4.66
N LYS A 591 -9.92 -5.43 -5.13
CA LYS A 591 -11.28 -5.10 -5.58
C LYS A 591 -11.70 -5.94 -6.79
N TRP A 592 -10.80 -6.12 -7.75
CA TRP A 592 -11.05 -6.96 -8.93
C TRP A 592 -11.27 -8.43 -8.57
N GLN A 593 -10.46 -8.96 -7.65
CA GLN A 593 -10.63 -10.33 -7.15
C GLN A 593 -11.96 -10.54 -6.41
N GLN A 594 -12.54 -9.48 -5.84
CA GLN A 594 -13.85 -9.51 -5.19
C GLN A 594 -14.99 -9.38 -6.21
N ASP A 595 -14.82 -8.51 -7.20
CA ASP A 595 -15.81 -8.24 -8.24
C ASP A 595 -15.11 -7.85 -9.56
N PRO A 596 -14.92 -8.79 -10.51
CA PRO A 596 -14.17 -8.57 -11.75
C PRO A 596 -15.06 -7.92 -12.82
N ARG A 597 -15.77 -6.85 -12.46
CA ARG A 597 -16.72 -6.15 -13.35
C ARG A 597 -16.36 -4.69 -13.59
N GLY A 598 -15.11 -4.29 -13.33
CA GLY A 598 -14.63 -2.91 -13.38
C GLY A 598 -14.60 -2.24 -12.01
N PHE A 599 -14.22 -0.96 -11.97
CA PHE A 599 -14.04 -0.19 -10.72
C PHE A 599 -14.99 0.98 -10.63
N ALA A 600 -15.48 1.20 -9.41
CA ALA A 600 -16.25 2.39 -9.09
C ALA A 600 -15.44 3.67 -9.42
N ASN A 601 -16.11 4.71 -9.90
CA ASN A 601 -15.47 5.98 -10.25
C ASN A 601 -14.76 6.68 -9.05
N PHE A 602 -15.30 6.52 -7.84
CA PHE A 602 -14.77 7.04 -6.57
C PHE A 602 -14.78 5.97 -5.49
N TYR A 603 -13.78 6.03 -4.61
CA TYR A 603 -13.74 5.28 -3.35
C TYR A 603 -13.54 6.25 -2.18
N LYS A 604 -14.20 6.00 -1.06
CA LYS A 604 -13.93 6.69 0.20
C LYS A 604 -12.54 6.33 0.70
N THR A 605 -11.73 7.32 1.08
CA THR A 605 -10.32 7.10 1.46
C THR A 605 -10.19 6.40 2.81
N ASP A 606 -11.14 6.55 3.72
CA ASP A 606 -11.11 5.97 5.06
C ASP A 606 -11.54 4.49 5.11
N THR A 607 -12.46 4.10 4.24
CA THR A 607 -13.15 2.81 4.26
C THR A 607 -12.86 1.97 3.02
N GLY A 608 -12.43 2.58 1.92
CA GLY A 608 -12.23 1.90 0.64
C GLY A 608 -13.53 1.38 0.01
N MET A 609 -14.69 1.85 0.49
CA MET A 609 -16.00 1.56 -0.10
C MET A 609 -16.28 2.50 -1.27
N PRO A 610 -17.15 2.11 -2.24
CA PRO A 610 -17.59 3.02 -3.29
C PRO A 610 -18.10 4.35 -2.70
N GLY A 611 -17.59 5.46 -3.26
CA GLY A 611 -17.89 6.82 -2.85
C GLY A 611 -19.21 7.36 -3.41
N LEU A 612 -19.46 8.66 -3.22
CA LEU A 612 -20.56 9.39 -3.82
C LEU A 612 -20.02 10.33 -4.89
N ALA A 613 -20.50 10.20 -6.14
CA ALA A 613 -20.22 11.15 -7.20
C ALA A 613 -21.17 12.37 -7.15
N LYS A 614 -21.49 12.88 -5.94
CA LYS A 614 -22.58 13.85 -5.73
C LYS A 614 -22.29 15.25 -6.30
N VAL A 615 -21.02 15.57 -6.57
CA VAL A 615 -20.62 16.89 -7.08
C VAL A 615 -20.79 16.94 -8.59
N PHE A 616 -20.43 15.90 -9.34
CA PHE A 616 -20.44 15.94 -10.81
C PHE A 616 -21.81 15.65 -11.44
N PHE A 617 -22.73 15.02 -10.71
CA PHE A 617 -24.07 14.69 -11.20
C PHE A 617 -25.14 15.15 -10.21
N SER A 618 -26.25 15.70 -10.73
CA SER A 618 -27.36 16.25 -9.94
C SER A 618 -28.14 15.21 -9.11
N HIS A 619 -27.75 13.94 -9.15
CA HIS A 619 -28.42 12.81 -8.51
C HIS A 619 -27.49 12.10 -7.52
N ALA A 620 -28.02 11.78 -6.32
CA ALA A 620 -27.30 11.01 -5.31
C ALA A 620 -27.28 9.53 -5.67
N ALA A 621 -26.41 9.13 -6.61
CA ALA A 621 -26.15 7.73 -6.93
C ALA A 621 -24.84 7.25 -6.28
N PRO A 622 -24.77 6.00 -5.77
CA PRO A 622 -23.51 5.40 -5.40
C PRO A 622 -22.55 5.38 -6.60
N SER A 623 -21.26 5.57 -6.34
CA SER A 623 -20.24 5.56 -7.38
C SER A 623 -20.30 4.29 -8.22
N ARG A 624 -20.49 4.46 -9.53
CA ARG A 624 -20.68 3.37 -10.50
C ARG A 624 -19.40 2.94 -11.16
N VAL A 625 -19.44 1.73 -11.72
CA VAL A 625 -18.34 1.18 -12.48
C VAL A 625 -18.25 1.85 -13.85
N HIS A 626 -17.11 2.49 -14.12
CA HIS A 626 -16.86 3.20 -15.38
C HIS A 626 -15.65 2.60 -16.12
N THR A 627 -15.77 2.47 -17.44
CA THR A 627 -14.78 1.85 -18.32
C THR A 627 -13.46 2.64 -18.36
N GLY A 628 -13.51 3.97 -18.53
CA GLY A 628 -12.31 4.82 -18.59
C GLY A 628 -11.41 4.73 -17.35
N PRO A 629 -11.91 5.01 -16.13
CA PRO A 629 -11.14 4.85 -14.90
C PRO A 629 -10.57 3.44 -14.71
N SER A 630 -11.30 2.40 -15.10
CA SER A 630 -10.79 1.02 -15.08
C SER A 630 -9.63 0.81 -16.05
N ILE A 631 -9.71 1.34 -17.26
CA ILE A 631 -8.62 1.33 -18.24
C ILE A 631 -7.39 2.06 -17.70
N TRP A 632 -7.56 3.19 -17.03
CA TRP A 632 -6.45 3.92 -16.41
C TRP A 632 -5.73 3.11 -15.32
N ILE A 633 -6.46 2.33 -14.52
CA ILE A 633 -5.84 1.39 -13.57
C ILE A 633 -5.02 0.32 -14.30
N ALA A 634 -5.50 -0.19 -15.44
CA ALA A 634 -4.73 -1.13 -16.26
C ALA A 634 -3.45 -0.49 -16.83
N MET A 635 -3.53 0.75 -17.31
CA MET A 635 -2.33 1.50 -17.76
C MET A 635 -1.33 1.73 -16.61
N ALA A 636 -1.80 2.05 -15.42
CA ALA A 636 -0.96 2.18 -14.23
C ALA A 636 -0.34 0.84 -13.79
N ALA A 637 -1.05 -0.28 -13.99
CA ALA A 637 -0.50 -1.62 -13.75
C ALA A 637 0.64 -1.94 -14.73
N LEU A 638 0.51 -1.59 -16.01
CA LEU A 638 1.62 -1.72 -16.98
C LEU A 638 2.81 -0.85 -16.61
N ALA A 639 2.58 0.41 -16.23
CA ALA A 639 3.66 1.29 -15.74
C ALA A 639 4.40 0.67 -14.54
N LEU A 640 3.67 -0.03 -13.66
CA LEU A 640 4.26 -0.70 -12.50
C LEU A 640 4.98 -2.01 -12.87
N ASP A 641 4.50 -2.76 -13.86
CA ASP A 641 5.22 -3.90 -14.45
C ASP A 641 6.57 -3.46 -15.01
N GLU A 642 6.58 -2.38 -15.80
CA GLU A 642 7.80 -1.79 -16.35
C GLU A 642 8.77 -1.34 -15.24
N GLY A 643 8.26 -0.71 -14.17
CA GLY A 643 9.08 -0.22 -13.06
C GLY A 643 9.55 -1.28 -12.04
N ALA A 644 8.85 -2.42 -11.93
CA ALA A 644 9.10 -3.42 -10.87
C ALA A 644 9.43 -4.84 -11.39
N ALA A 645 9.22 -5.11 -12.68
CA ALA A 645 9.39 -6.41 -13.32
C ALA A 645 8.62 -7.57 -12.64
N ASP A 646 7.37 -7.33 -12.23
CA ASP A 646 6.49 -8.32 -11.59
C ASP A 646 5.28 -8.63 -12.48
N ALA A 647 5.36 -9.78 -13.16
CA ALA A 647 4.41 -10.21 -14.20
C ALA A 647 2.94 -10.19 -13.77
N LYS A 648 2.64 -10.22 -12.47
CA LYS A 648 1.25 -10.14 -11.98
C LYS A 648 0.55 -8.85 -12.41
N TYR A 649 1.29 -7.75 -12.62
CA TYR A 649 0.71 -6.47 -13.02
C TYR A 649 0.36 -6.45 -14.51
N LEU A 650 1.19 -7.06 -15.37
CA LEU A 650 0.85 -7.32 -16.76
C LEU A 650 -0.38 -8.22 -16.88
N ASP A 651 -0.42 -9.33 -16.13
CA ASP A 651 -1.58 -10.23 -16.10
C ASP A 651 -2.86 -9.49 -15.69
N PHE A 652 -2.77 -8.62 -14.69
CA PHE A 652 -3.89 -7.81 -14.23
C PHE A 652 -4.38 -6.80 -15.28
N ALA A 653 -3.46 -6.13 -16.00
CA ALA A 653 -3.81 -5.25 -17.11
C ALA A 653 -4.50 -6.01 -18.26
N VAL A 654 -4.04 -7.23 -18.56
CA VAL A 654 -4.65 -8.13 -19.55
C VAL A 654 -6.08 -8.51 -19.15
N GLU A 655 -6.33 -8.79 -17.87
CA GLU A 655 -7.68 -9.10 -17.38
C GLU A 655 -8.65 -7.93 -17.59
N ILE A 656 -8.24 -6.70 -17.25
CA ILE A 656 -9.07 -5.50 -17.44
C ILE A 656 -9.33 -5.24 -18.93
N ALA A 657 -8.31 -5.39 -19.80
CA ALA A 657 -8.49 -5.21 -21.23
C ALA A 657 -9.45 -6.24 -21.85
N ARG A 658 -9.43 -7.49 -21.34
CA ARG A 658 -10.38 -8.53 -21.74
C ARG A 658 -11.79 -8.24 -21.27
N TRP A 659 -11.96 -7.75 -20.05
CA TRP A 659 -13.26 -7.29 -19.56
C TRP A 659 -13.83 -6.18 -20.45
N ALA A 660 -13.03 -5.19 -20.82
CA ALA A 660 -13.45 -4.15 -21.76
C ALA A 660 -13.83 -4.70 -23.15
N ALA A 661 -13.14 -5.74 -23.61
CA ALA A 661 -13.42 -6.38 -24.90
C ALA A 661 -14.68 -7.25 -24.90
N TYR A 662 -14.96 -7.97 -23.81
CA TYR A 662 -16.02 -9.00 -23.79
C TYR A 662 -17.27 -8.60 -23.00
N ASP A 663 -17.11 -7.84 -21.92
CA ASP A 663 -18.17 -7.60 -20.94
C ASP A 663 -18.78 -6.20 -21.04
N ILE A 664 -18.08 -5.27 -21.71
CA ILE A 664 -18.61 -3.94 -22.03
C ILE A 664 -19.32 -4.00 -23.38
N ARG A 665 -20.39 -3.21 -23.54
CA ARG A 665 -21.12 -3.09 -24.81
C ARG A 665 -20.30 -2.31 -25.85
N HIS A 666 -20.37 -2.74 -27.11
CA HIS A 666 -19.70 -2.10 -28.25
C HIS A 666 -20.70 -1.54 -29.26
N ILE A 667 -20.30 -0.47 -29.97
CA ILE A 667 -20.94 0.05 -31.19
C ILE A 667 -19.85 0.39 -32.20
N ASP A 668 -19.85 -0.27 -33.36
CA ASP A 668 -18.90 -0.01 -34.45
C ASP A 668 -17.43 0.05 -33.99
N GLY A 669 -17.08 -0.71 -32.94
CA GLY A 669 -15.75 -0.75 -32.32
C GLY A 669 -15.52 0.18 -31.12
N GLY A 670 -16.43 1.11 -30.84
CA GLY A 670 -16.37 1.93 -29.63
C GLY A 670 -16.99 1.23 -28.44
N VAL A 671 -16.34 1.30 -27.27
CA VAL A 671 -16.80 0.70 -26.01
C VAL A 671 -17.66 1.67 -25.21
N ALA A 672 -18.68 1.15 -24.50
CA ALA A 672 -19.56 1.96 -23.67
C ALA A 672 -18.87 2.47 -22.40
N MET A 673 -19.39 3.54 -21.81
CA MET A 673 -18.83 4.20 -20.63
C MET A 673 -18.97 3.34 -19.36
N GLY A 674 -19.93 2.40 -19.33
CA GLY A 674 -20.07 1.45 -18.23
C GLY A 674 -20.86 0.19 -18.62
N PRO A 675 -20.82 -0.84 -17.77
CA PRO A 675 -21.47 -2.13 -18.04
C PRO A 675 -22.99 -2.15 -17.75
N GLU A 676 -23.52 -1.18 -17.00
CA GLU A 676 -24.90 -1.20 -16.50
C GLU A 676 -25.54 0.19 -16.52
N ASP A 677 -26.81 0.25 -16.96
CA ASP A 677 -27.61 1.48 -16.97
C ASP A 677 -28.21 1.81 -15.60
N ASP A 678 -28.64 3.07 -15.45
CA ASP A 678 -29.54 3.51 -14.39
C ASP A 678 -30.48 4.63 -14.80
N GLN A 679 -30.57 5.69 -13.99
CA GLN A 679 -31.17 6.95 -14.40
C GLN A 679 -30.47 7.52 -15.65
N PHE A 680 -29.24 7.07 -15.94
CA PHE A 680 -28.49 7.37 -17.15
C PHE A 680 -28.17 6.10 -17.96
N PRO A 681 -28.21 6.19 -19.30
CA PRO A 681 -28.02 5.04 -20.18
C PRO A 681 -26.53 4.75 -20.43
N TRP A 682 -25.74 4.44 -19.39
CA TRP A 682 -24.28 4.27 -19.50
C TRP A 682 -23.83 3.22 -20.52
N THR A 683 -24.63 2.18 -20.74
CA THR A 683 -24.38 1.16 -21.77
C THR A 683 -24.58 1.68 -23.20
N ASP A 684 -25.14 2.88 -23.35
CA ASP A 684 -25.41 3.56 -24.61
C ASP A 684 -24.73 4.93 -24.71
N VAL A 685 -23.73 5.18 -23.85
CA VAL A 685 -22.86 6.36 -23.89
C VAL A 685 -21.45 5.92 -24.27
N PHE A 686 -20.94 6.46 -25.35
CA PHE A 686 -19.63 6.15 -25.93
C PHE A 686 -18.86 7.46 -26.07
N ALA A 687 -18.12 7.87 -25.02
CA ALA A 687 -17.31 9.07 -25.07
C ALA A 687 -16.01 8.81 -25.84
N THR A 688 -15.57 9.83 -26.58
CA THR A 688 -14.33 9.74 -27.37
C THR A 688 -13.11 9.66 -26.47
N GLU A 689 -13.08 10.37 -25.34
CA GLU A 689 -11.99 10.32 -24.35
C GLU A 689 -11.71 8.89 -23.86
N HIS A 690 -12.69 8.19 -23.29
CA HIS A 690 -12.43 6.85 -22.74
C HIS A 690 -12.16 5.79 -23.81
N ASN A 691 -12.60 6.01 -25.04
CA ASN A 691 -12.24 5.17 -26.17
C ASN A 691 -10.79 5.40 -26.61
N ILE A 692 -10.28 6.63 -26.49
CA ILE A 692 -8.85 6.92 -26.66
C ILE A 692 -8.05 6.22 -25.54
N ASP A 693 -8.52 6.26 -24.29
CA ASP A 693 -7.89 5.49 -23.20
C ASP A 693 -7.79 4.00 -23.55
N TYR A 694 -8.87 3.42 -24.08
CA TYR A 694 -8.91 2.01 -24.45
C TYR A 694 -7.88 1.69 -25.54
N ALA A 695 -7.81 2.54 -26.58
CA ALA A 695 -6.82 2.42 -27.62
C ALA A 695 -5.38 2.52 -27.07
N ALA A 696 -5.12 3.45 -26.15
CA ALA A 696 -3.82 3.63 -25.51
C ALA A 696 -3.40 2.38 -24.72
N LEU A 697 -4.30 1.80 -23.91
CA LEU A 697 -4.06 0.55 -23.20
C LEU A 697 -3.71 -0.60 -24.15
N LEU A 698 -4.48 -0.77 -25.23
CA LEU A 698 -4.25 -1.83 -26.21
C LEU A 698 -2.89 -1.66 -26.92
N GLN A 699 -2.52 -0.44 -27.31
CA GLN A 699 -1.19 -0.17 -27.90
C GLN A 699 -0.07 -0.53 -26.92
N LYS A 700 -0.19 -0.14 -25.65
CA LYS A 700 0.79 -0.47 -24.62
C LYS A 700 0.90 -1.99 -24.40
N LEU A 701 -0.22 -2.69 -24.26
CA LEU A 701 -0.23 -4.16 -24.13
C LEU A 701 0.46 -4.85 -25.31
N LEU A 702 0.27 -4.33 -26.53
CA LEU A 702 0.88 -4.89 -27.73
C LEU A 702 2.41 -4.67 -27.80
N THR A 703 2.98 -3.76 -27.01
CA THR A 703 4.46 -3.71 -26.84
C THR A 703 5.00 -4.93 -26.07
N HIS A 704 4.13 -5.66 -25.37
CA HIS A 704 4.42 -6.91 -24.66
C HIS A 704 3.97 -8.15 -25.46
N GLU A 705 3.73 -8.04 -26.78
CA GLU A 705 3.21 -9.14 -27.61
C GLU A 705 3.99 -10.45 -27.45
N ALA A 706 5.32 -10.39 -27.28
CA ALA A 706 6.18 -11.57 -27.15
C ALA A 706 5.85 -12.47 -25.94
N VAL A 707 5.19 -11.92 -24.91
CA VAL A 707 4.80 -12.66 -23.70
C VAL A 707 3.27 -12.84 -23.58
N LEU A 708 2.49 -12.22 -24.47
CA LEU A 708 1.05 -12.44 -24.53
C LEU A 708 0.73 -13.79 -25.17
N SER A 709 -0.38 -14.41 -24.75
CA SER A 709 -0.93 -15.54 -25.49
C SER A 709 -1.35 -15.12 -26.90
N ALA A 710 -1.22 -16.01 -27.89
CA ALA A 710 -1.62 -15.72 -29.27
C ALA A 710 -3.09 -15.25 -29.38
N THR A 711 -3.96 -15.80 -28.54
CA THR A 711 -5.37 -15.40 -28.43
C THR A 711 -5.51 -13.95 -27.97
N ASN A 712 -4.80 -13.55 -26.90
CA ASN A 712 -4.87 -12.17 -26.39
C ASN A 712 -4.24 -11.18 -27.36
N ALA A 713 -3.08 -11.51 -27.96
CA ALA A 713 -2.44 -10.65 -28.96
C ALA A 713 -3.36 -10.40 -30.16
N THR A 714 -4.03 -11.45 -30.66
CA THR A 714 -4.99 -11.33 -31.77
C THR A 714 -6.21 -10.50 -31.39
N LEU A 715 -6.78 -10.75 -30.20
CA LEU A 715 -7.89 -9.97 -29.66
C LEU A 715 -7.52 -8.49 -29.60
N PHE A 716 -6.42 -8.14 -28.94
CA PHE A 716 -6.04 -6.74 -28.73
C PHE A 716 -5.69 -6.02 -30.03
N LYS A 717 -5.11 -6.71 -31.03
CA LYS A 717 -4.92 -6.14 -32.38
C LYS A 717 -6.26 -5.83 -33.05
N THR A 718 -7.23 -6.72 -32.93
CA THR A 718 -8.56 -6.56 -33.52
C THR A 718 -9.30 -5.40 -32.86
N GLU A 719 -9.34 -5.39 -31.53
CA GLU A 719 -9.94 -4.32 -30.74
C GLU A 719 -9.30 -2.96 -31.04
N LEU A 720 -7.97 -2.90 -31.16
CA LEU A 720 -7.27 -1.65 -31.47
C LEU A 720 -7.67 -1.09 -32.84
N VAL A 721 -7.81 -1.94 -33.86
CA VAL A 721 -8.25 -1.51 -35.20
C VAL A 721 -9.70 -0.99 -35.14
N ASN A 722 -10.57 -1.68 -34.41
CA ASN A 722 -11.98 -1.35 -34.28
C ASN A 722 -12.16 0.00 -33.56
N VAL A 723 -11.56 0.17 -32.38
CA VAL A 723 -11.69 1.40 -31.59
C VAL A 723 -11.04 2.60 -32.31
N LYS A 724 -9.90 2.42 -33.00
CA LYS A 724 -9.29 3.50 -33.79
C LYS A 724 -10.17 3.93 -34.96
N SER A 725 -10.81 2.98 -35.64
CA SER A 725 -11.77 3.28 -36.70
C SER A 725 -12.96 4.07 -36.16
N TRP A 726 -13.45 3.68 -34.98
CA TRP A 726 -14.53 4.39 -34.29
C TRP A 726 -14.14 5.81 -33.89
N ILE A 727 -12.96 6.02 -33.28
CA ILE A 727 -12.45 7.35 -32.91
C ILE A 727 -12.29 8.22 -34.16
N LYS A 728 -11.72 7.68 -35.24
CA LYS A 728 -11.54 8.39 -36.51
C LYS A 728 -12.85 8.95 -37.07
N ALA A 729 -13.95 8.21 -36.93
CA ALA A 729 -15.27 8.65 -37.37
C ALA A 729 -15.81 9.88 -36.61
N ARG A 730 -15.25 10.21 -35.44
CA ARG A 730 -15.64 11.36 -34.62
C ARG A 730 -14.98 12.67 -35.06
N TYR A 731 -14.04 12.64 -36.00
CA TYR A 731 -13.39 13.86 -36.49
C TYR A 731 -14.36 14.74 -37.28
N SER A 732 -14.62 15.96 -36.82
CA SER A 732 -15.42 16.94 -37.55
C SER A 732 -14.54 17.76 -38.47
N HIS A 733 -14.60 17.50 -39.78
CA HIS A 733 -13.89 18.31 -40.78
C HIS A 733 -14.31 19.78 -40.77
N THR A 734 -15.54 20.09 -40.36
CA THR A 734 -16.04 21.47 -40.27
C THR A 734 -15.46 22.21 -39.06
N ALA A 735 -15.40 21.55 -37.90
CA ALA A 735 -14.84 22.16 -36.69
C ALA A 735 -13.31 22.10 -36.65
N GLY A 736 -12.70 21.15 -37.37
CA GLY A 736 -11.28 20.81 -37.23
C GLY A 736 -10.95 20.18 -35.88
N LEU A 737 -11.94 19.59 -35.20
CA LEU A 737 -11.85 19.00 -33.86
C LEU A 737 -12.71 17.74 -33.79
N PHE A 738 -12.42 16.87 -32.82
CA PHE A 738 -13.20 15.65 -32.58
C PHE A 738 -14.47 15.95 -31.78
N ASN A 739 -15.57 15.29 -32.14
CA ASN A 739 -16.80 15.27 -31.36
C ASN A 739 -16.58 14.53 -30.03
N ARG A 740 -17.37 14.86 -29.01
CA ARG A 740 -17.20 14.33 -27.64
C ARG A 740 -17.62 12.86 -27.52
N GLY A 741 -18.47 12.37 -28.42
CA GLY A 741 -18.84 10.96 -28.46
C GLY A 741 -20.17 10.69 -29.15
N VAL A 742 -20.78 9.56 -28.80
CA VAL A 742 -22.13 9.15 -29.21
C VAL A 742 -22.91 8.82 -27.95
N SER A 743 -24.11 9.38 -27.79
CA SER A 743 -25.02 9.05 -26.70
C SER A 743 -26.38 8.71 -27.28
N GLN A 744 -26.93 7.55 -26.90
CA GLN A 744 -28.24 7.08 -27.36
C GLN A 744 -28.37 7.03 -28.90
N GLY A 745 -27.28 6.64 -29.58
CA GLY A 745 -27.21 6.61 -31.04
C GLY A 745 -27.11 7.97 -31.73
N VAL A 746 -26.99 9.07 -30.97
CA VAL A 746 -26.84 10.43 -31.49
C VAL A 746 -25.42 10.92 -31.28
N GLU A 747 -24.83 11.49 -32.33
CA GLU A 747 -23.51 12.11 -32.27
C GLU A 747 -23.53 13.34 -31.36
N ASP A 748 -22.69 13.34 -30.33
CA ASP A 748 -22.49 14.48 -29.45
C ASP A 748 -21.45 15.43 -30.04
N THR A 749 -21.96 16.46 -30.70
CA THR A 749 -21.14 17.47 -31.38
C THR A 749 -20.45 18.46 -30.44
N THR A 750 -20.58 18.30 -29.12
CA THR A 750 -19.81 19.05 -28.13
C THR A 750 -18.31 18.85 -28.33
N LYS A 751 -17.52 19.84 -27.89
CA LYS A 751 -16.06 19.82 -27.94
C LYS A 751 -15.49 19.92 -26.53
N ALA A 752 -14.50 19.08 -26.26
CA ALA A 752 -13.78 19.03 -24.99
C ALA A 752 -12.27 18.98 -25.26
N LEU A 753 -11.50 19.57 -24.35
CA LEU A 753 -10.05 19.71 -24.49
C LEU A 753 -9.34 18.35 -24.44
N ASP A 754 -9.71 17.52 -23.47
CA ASP A 754 -9.23 16.14 -23.24
C ASP A 754 -9.30 15.26 -24.48
N THR A 755 -10.36 15.39 -25.28
CA THR A 755 -10.54 14.65 -26.53
C THR A 755 -9.39 14.92 -27.51
N THR A 756 -8.84 16.14 -27.51
CA THR A 756 -7.71 16.49 -28.37
C THR A 756 -6.37 16.16 -27.73
N THR A 757 -6.17 16.50 -26.45
CA THR A 757 -4.90 16.25 -25.77
C THR A 757 -4.62 14.74 -25.67
N PHE A 758 -5.60 13.94 -25.23
CA PHE A 758 -5.43 12.48 -25.13
C PHE A 758 -5.20 11.84 -26.49
N LEU A 759 -5.85 12.35 -27.54
CA LEU A 759 -5.66 11.84 -28.90
C LEU A 759 -4.21 12.03 -29.37
N VAL A 760 -3.63 13.22 -29.19
CA VAL A 760 -2.23 13.47 -29.55
C VAL A 760 -1.27 12.67 -28.67
N LEU A 761 -1.56 12.55 -27.37
CA LEU A 761 -0.72 11.78 -26.45
C LEU A 761 -0.76 10.27 -26.70
N ALA A 762 -1.90 9.70 -27.09
CA ALA A 762 -2.05 8.27 -27.33
C ALA A 762 -1.46 7.83 -28.68
N PHE A 763 -1.55 8.67 -29.71
CA PHE A 763 -1.20 8.28 -31.09
C PHE A 763 0.05 8.99 -31.64
N GLY A 764 0.39 10.16 -31.11
CA GLY A 764 1.47 10.98 -31.64
C GLY A 764 1.16 11.58 -33.01
N ALA A 765 2.07 12.43 -33.50
CA ALA A 765 1.85 13.19 -34.72
C ALA A 765 1.78 12.31 -35.99
N GLU A 766 2.63 11.30 -36.09
CA GLU A 766 2.74 10.48 -37.29
C GLU A 766 1.50 9.61 -37.50
N GLU A 767 1.01 8.95 -36.45
CA GLU A 767 -0.17 8.10 -36.54
C GLU A 767 -1.43 8.92 -36.84
N LEU A 768 -1.56 10.11 -36.24
CA LEU A 768 -2.68 11.02 -36.54
C LEU A 768 -2.68 11.45 -38.01
N ARG A 769 -1.51 11.74 -38.56
CA ARG A 769 -1.38 12.08 -39.97
C ARG A 769 -1.67 10.89 -40.88
N GLN A 770 -1.06 9.74 -40.63
CA GLN A 770 -1.12 8.59 -41.54
C GLN A 770 -2.45 7.85 -41.45
N TYR A 771 -2.91 7.54 -40.24
CA TYR A 771 -4.10 6.72 -40.04
C TYR A 771 -5.37 7.57 -39.93
N PHE A 772 -5.35 8.64 -39.13
CA PHE A 772 -6.53 9.47 -38.91
C PHE A 772 -6.73 10.51 -40.03
N GLY A 773 -5.68 10.86 -40.77
CA GLY A 773 -5.73 11.90 -41.80
C GLY A 773 -5.87 13.30 -41.18
N VAL A 774 -5.37 13.48 -39.96
CA VAL A 774 -5.47 14.72 -39.19
C VAL A 774 -4.09 15.34 -39.06
N ASP A 775 -4.00 16.61 -39.43
CA ASP A 775 -2.80 17.42 -39.24
C ASP A 775 -2.73 17.93 -37.79
N VAL A 776 -1.68 17.55 -37.06
CA VAL A 776 -1.57 17.86 -35.63
C VAL A 776 -1.36 19.34 -35.36
N GLU A 777 -0.63 20.06 -36.22
CA GLU A 777 -0.46 21.51 -36.07
C GLU A 777 -1.80 22.25 -36.23
N ALA A 778 -2.58 21.88 -37.24
CA ALA A 778 -3.92 22.42 -37.46
C ALA A 778 -4.88 22.07 -36.32
N LEU A 779 -4.82 20.83 -35.81
CA LEU A 779 -5.61 20.37 -34.68
C LEU A 779 -5.29 21.18 -33.41
N ILE A 780 -4.00 21.31 -33.06
CA ILE A 780 -3.54 22.10 -31.91
C ILE A 780 -3.98 23.55 -32.04
N LYS A 781 -3.84 24.16 -33.22
CA LYS A 781 -4.29 25.53 -33.46
C LYS A 781 -5.80 25.68 -33.25
N LYS A 782 -6.61 24.73 -33.72
CA LYS A 782 -8.06 24.75 -33.49
C LYS A 782 -8.42 24.57 -32.03
N THR A 783 -7.66 23.78 -31.29
CA THR A 783 -7.79 23.61 -29.84
C THR A 783 -7.46 24.91 -29.10
N GLU A 784 -6.38 25.60 -29.48
CA GLU A 784 -6.04 26.93 -28.94
C GLU A 784 -7.16 27.95 -29.20
N GLU A 785 -7.71 27.98 -30.41
CA GLU A 785 -8.82 28.86 -30.79
C GLU A 785 -10.11 28.55 -30.00
N ALA A 786 -10.38 27.28 -29.72
CA ALA A 786 -11.63 26.83 -29.10
C ALA A 786 -11.63 26.93 -27.57
N PHE A 787 -10.49 26.65 -26.93
CA PHE A 787 -10.40 26.48 -25.48
C PHE A 787 -9.44 27.46 -24.80
N GLY A 788 -8.65 28.22 -25.56
CA GLY A 788 -7.71 29.19 -25.00
C GLY A 788 -8.40 30.28 -24.19
N VAL A 789 -7.92 30.49 -22.96
CA VAL A 789 -8.47 31.48 -22.03
C VAL A 789 -7.39 32.19 -21.24
N THR A 790 -7.68 33.41 -20.81
CA THR A 790 -6.89 34.14 -19.81
C THR A 790 -7.81 34.53 -18.66
N THR A 791 -7.49 34.10 -17.45
CA THR A 791 -8.36 34.32 -16.28
C THR A 791 -7.57 34.46 -14.98
N GLY A 792 -8.18 35.10 -13.99
CA GLY A 792 -7.64 35.20 -12.64
C GLY A 792 -7.77 33.88 -11.87
N VAL A 793 -6.86 33.65 -10.93
CA VAL A 793 -6.93 32.56 -9.95
C VAL A 793 -7.59 33.07 -8.68
N ALA A 794 -8.71 32.47 -8.28
CA ALA A 794 -9.53 32.90 -7.15
C ALA A 794 -8.72 33.00 -5.85
N GLY A 795 -9.01 34.03 -5.04
CA GLY A 795 -8.28 34.28 -3.78
C GLY A 795 -6.83 34.75 -3.96
N THR A 796 -6.41 35.12 -5.19
CA THR A 796 -5.05 35.60 -5.49
C THR A 796 -5.07 36.80 -6.45
N GLN A 797 -3.90 37.42 -6.66
CA GLN A 797 -3.67 38.44 -7.70
C GLN A 797 -3.11 37.86 -9.01
N ILE A 798 -3.06 36.53 -9.12
CA ILE A 798 -2.46 35.83 -10.26
C ILE A 798 -3.46 35.78 -11.41
N VAL A 799 -2.99 36.12 -12.61
CA VAL A 799 -3.69 35.91 -13.89
C VAL A 799 -2.88 34.93 -14.71
N VAL A 800 -3.54 33.87 -15.19
CA VAL A 800 -2.93 32.81 -16.00
C VAL A 800 -3.52 32.79 -17.40
N SER A 801 -2.68 32.49 -18.38
CA SER A 801 -3.10 32.09 -19.73
C SER A 801 -3.05 30.57 -19.84
N GLY A 802 -4.16 29.97 -20.25
CA GLY A 802 -4.33 28.52 -20.25
C GLY A 802 -5.48 28.06 -21.12
N PHE A 803 -6.07 26.93 -20.74
CA PHE A 803 -7.14 26.30 -21.49
C PHE A 803 -8.31 25.98 -20.57
N ASP A 804 -9.52 26.10 -21.11
CA ASP A 804 -10.76 25.72 -20.45
C ASP A 804 -11.18 24.29 -20.87
N PHE A 805 -12.02 23.65 -20.08
CA PHE A 805 -12.59 22.32 -20.36
C PHE A 805 -13.39 22.29 -21.66
N THR A 806 -14.16 23.35 -21.91
CA THR A 806 -15.06 23.49 -23.05
C THR A 806 -15.23 24.95 -23.44
N ASN A 807 -15.93 25.22 -24.53
CA ASN A 807 -16.20 26.58 -25.02
C ASN A 807 -16.91 27.44 -23.95
N THR A 808 -16.44 28.67 -23.76
CA THR A 808 -16.87 29.62 -22.72
C THR A 808 -18.18 30.35 -22.99
N SER A 809 -18.83 30.11 -24.14
CA SER A 809 -19.99 30.88 -24.64
C SER A 809 -21.19 31.09 -23.69
N ALA A 810 -21.28 30.36 -22.56
CA ALA A 810 -22.37 30.46 -21.58
C ALA A 810 -21.92 30.64 -20.12
N ARG A 811 -20.63 30.86 -19.82
CA ARG A 811 -20.13 30.99 -18.44
C ARG A 811 -18.82 31.78 -18.34
N PRO A 812 -18.40 32.21 -17.14
CA PRO A 812 -17.06 32.73 -16.93
C PRO A 812 -15.99 31.72 -17.39
N ALA A 813 -14.92 32.25 -18.00
CA ALA A 813 -13.75 31.46 -18.38
C ALA A 813 -13.06 30.89 -17.14
N VAL A 814 -12.54 29.67 -17.27
CA VAL A 814 -11.83 28.94 -16.21
C VAL A 814 -10.59 28.32 -16.82
N ALA A 815 -9.43 28.49 -16.19
CA ALA A 815 -8.26 27.71 -16.58
C ALA A 815 -8.30 26.36 -15.86
N TRP A 816 -8.34 25.27 -16.62
CA TRP A 816 -8.27 23.91 -16.13
C TRP A 816 -6.82 23.43 -16.11
N PHE A 817 -6.23 23.30 -14.92
CA PHE A 817 -4.79 23.10 -14.81
C PHE A 817 -4.34 21.69 -15.19
N GLU A 818 -5.20 20.68 -15.03
CA GLU A 818 -4.93 19.34 -15.57
C GLU A 818 -4.83 19.37 -17.09
N GLY A 819 -5.82 19.97 -17.76
CA GLY A 819 -5.83 20.17 -19.21
C GLY A 819 -4.65 21.00 -19.70
N MET A 820 -4.21 22.01 -18.93
CA MET A 820 -2.98 22.74 -19.22
C MET A 820 -1.73 21.84 -19.14
N GLY A 821 -1.67 20.92 -18.16
CA GLY A 821 -0.59 19.92 -18.05
C GLY A 821 -0.58 18.97 -19.24
N GLN A 822 -1.74 18.43 -19.61
CA GLN A 822 -1.94 17.60 -20.79
C GLN A 822 -1.54 18.32 -22.09
N MET A 823 -1.95 19.58 -22.24
CA MET A 823 -1.63 20.40 -23.41
C MET A 823 -0.14 20.74 -23.48
N GLY A 824 0.49 21.03 -22.34
CA GLY A 824 1.94 21.23 -22.25
C GLY A 824 2.72 20.03 -22.78
N LEU A 825 2.31 18.82 -22.41
CA LEU A 825 2.90 17.59 -22.93
C LEU A 825 2.54 17.34 -24.40
N THR A 826 1.32 17.70 -24.82
CA THR A 826 0.90 17.65 -26.23
C THR A 826 1.83 18.48 -27.12
N TYR A 827 2.24 19.67 -26.66
CA TYR A 827 3.25 20.46 -27.38
C TYR A 827 4.61 19.77 -27.45
N THR A 828 5.05 19.12 -26.37
CA THR A 828 6.29 18.33 -26.39
C THR A 828 6.24 17.22 -27.45
N VAL A 829 5.14 16.45 -27.49
CA VAL A 829 4.93 15.38 -28.48
C VAL A 829 4.82 15.94 -29.92
N ALA A 830 4.27 17.15 -30.06
CA ALA A 830 4.18 17.85 -31.34
C ALA A 830 5.49 18.58 -31.76
N GLY A 831 6.55 18.53 -30.95
CA GLY A 831 7.83 19.16 -31.27
C GLY A 831 7.94 20.66 -30.93
N ASP A 832 7.09 21.18 -30.04
CA ASP A 832 7.12 22.56 -29.53
C ASP A 832 7.41 22.62 -28.01
N PRO A 833 8.63 22.29 -27.57
CA PRO A 833 9.00 22.32 -26.15
C PRO A 833 8.97 23.75 -25.56
N GLY A 834 9.00 24.79 -26.41
CA GLY A 834 8.90 26.19 -26.00
C GLY A 834 7.52 26.51 -25.42
N LYS A 835 6.45 26.14 -26.13
CA LYS A 835 5.08 26.26 -25.61
C LYS A 835 4.84 25.36 -24.41
N SER A 836 5.40 24.15 -24.39
CA SER A 836 5.37 23.27 -23.22
C SER A 836 5.91 24.00 -21.97
N THR A 837 7.12 24.57 -22.07
CA THR A 837 7.77 25.32 -20.98
C THR A 837 6.95 26.54 -20.55
N PHE A 838 6.34 27.26 -21.51
CA PHE A 838 5.45 28.39 -21.20
C PHE A 838 4.30 27.97 -20.29
N TYR A 839 3.57 26.90 -20.63
CA TYR A 839 2.45 26.45 -19.83
C TYR A 839 2.86 25.81 -18.50
N GLN A 840 4.03 25.15 -18.43
CA GLN A 840 4.58 24.71 -17.15
C GLN A 840 4.77 25.89 -16.18
N ASN A 841 5.27 27.01 -16.67
CA ASN A 841 5.45 28.22 -15.87
C ASN A 841 4.11 28.85 -15.47
N GLU A 842 3.13 28.90 -16.37
CA GLU A 842 1.79 29.40 -16.06
C GLU A 842 1.09 28.57 -14.98
N ILE A 843 1.21 27.23 -15.05
CA ILE A 843 0.67 26.33 -14.03
C ILE A 843 1.38 26.56 -12.69
N GLU A 844 2.72 26.61 -12.66
CA GLU A 844 3.48 26.78 -11.42
C GLU A 844 3.17 28.09 -10.69
N ARG A 845 2.82 29.16 -11.41
CA ARG A 845 2.39 30.43 -10.81
C ARG A 845 1.16 30.26 -9.91
N SER A 846 0.31 29.27 -10.19
CA SER A 846 -0.89 28.95 -9.42
C SER A 846 -0.66 27.97 -8.26
N ALA A 847 0.56 27.42 -8.13
CA ALA A 847 0.84 26.37 -7.17
C ALA A 847 0.69 26.84 -5.71
N GLN A 848 0.07 26.00 -4.89
CA GLN A 848 0.05 26.17 -3.44
C GLN A 848 1.27 25.52 -2.83
N VAL A 849 2.11 26.32 -2.16
CA VAL A 849 3.32 25.86 -1.45
C VAL A 849 3.02 25.70 0.03
N TYR A 850 3.35 24.54 0.57
CA TYR A 850 3.15 24.20 1.99
C TYR A 850 4.41 24.47 2.81
N SER A 851 4.24 24.61 4.13
CA SER A 851 5.35 24.88 5.07
C SER A 851 6.43 23.80 5.09
N ASN A 852 6.08 22.56 4.71
CA ASN A 852 7.00 21.44 4.57
C ASN A 852 7.71 21.39 3.19
N GLY A 853 7.55 22.41 2.36
CA GLY A 853 8.13 22.52 1.02
C GLY A 853 7.37 21.73 -0.07
N ALA A 854 6.29 21.02 0.28
CA ALA A 854 5.45 20.36 -0.71
C ALA A 854 4.70 21.38 -1.58
N ARG A 855 4.34 21.00 -2.81
CA ARG A 855 3.63 21.87 -3.76
C ARG A 855 2.44 21.13 -4.36
N ALA A 856 1.30 21.79 -4.47
CA ALA A 856 0.11 21.24 -5.11
C ALA A 856 -0.45 22.21 -6.14
N ILE A 857 -1.02 21.67 -7.21
CA ILE A 857 -1.65 22.45 -8.27
C ILE A 857 -3.17 22.46 -8.03
N PRO A 858 -3.84 23.63 -8.13
CA PRO A 858 -5.29 23.70 -8.10
C PRO A 858 -5.93 22.88 -9.23
N TYR A 859 -7.15 22.38 -9.04
CA TYR A 859 -7.90 21.72 -10.12
C TYR A 859 -8.22 22.70 -11.26
N ALA A 860 -8.72 23.87 -10.88
CA ALA A 860 -9.14 24.92 -11.79
C ALA A 860 -8.83 26.29 -11.19
N SER A 861 -8.83 27.34 -12.01
CA SER A 861 -8.57 28.71 -11.54
C SER A 861 -9.64 29.23 -10.57
N GLN A 862 -10.85 28.66 -10.59
CA GLN A 862 -11.95 28.99 -9.70
C GLN A 862 -13.04 27.91 -9.73
N GLY A 863 -13.84 27.84 -8.66
CA GLY A 863 -15.11 27.12 -8.64
C GLY A 863 -16.08 27.68 -9.70
N ALA A 864 -16.61 26.81 -10.56
CA ALA A 864 -17.49 27.18 -11.66
C ALA A 864 -18.40 26.00 -12.04
N VAL A 865 -19.53 26.31 -12.67
CA VAL A 865 -20.40 25.29 -13.25
C VAL A 865 -20.13 25.19 -14.74
N ILE A 866 -19.58 24.06 -15.17
CA ILE A 866 -19.37 23.75 -16.58
C ILE A 866 -20.72 23.37 -17.19
N ARG A 867 -21.05 24.04 -18.29
CA ARG A 867 -22.22 23.75 -19.11
C ARG A 867 -21.73 23.40 -20.49
N PHE A 868 -22.12 22.25 -20.99
CA PHE A 868 -21.89 21.88 -22.37
C PHE A 868 -23.09 22.34 -23.22
N PRO A 869 -22.86 22.92 -24.41
CA PRO A 869 -23.94 23.32 -25.29
C PRO A 869 -24.83 22.11 -25.67
N GLY A 870 -26.09 22.11 -25.24
CA GLY A 870 -27.04 21.02 -25.54
C GLY A 870 -27.23 20.01 -24.40
N ASP A 871 -26.40 20.03 -23.37
CA ASP A 871 -26.57 19.19 -22.18
C ASP A 871 -27.53 19.86 -21.18
N ALA A 872 -28.47 19.08 -20.64
CA ALA A 872 -29.27 19.49 -19.49
C ALA A 872 -28.45 19.46 -18.19
N GLU A 873 -27.35 18.71 -18.17
CA GLU A 873 -26.50 18.52 -17.00
C GLU A 873 -25.45 19.62 -16.82
N GLN A 874 -25.20 19.91 -15.54
CA GLN A 874 -24.28 20.94 -15.08
C GLN A 874 -23.16 20.22 -14.31
N ILE A 875 -21.92 20.30 -14.80
CA ILE A 875 -20.76 19.68 -14.15
C ILE A 875 -20.01 20.77 -13.37
N PRO A 876 -20.15 20.88 -12.04
CA PRO A 876 -19.38 21.84 -11.28
C PRO A 876 -17.93 21.39 -11.13
N THR A 877 -17.00 22.34 -11.22
CA THR A 877 -15.67 22.17 -10.64
C THR A 877 -15.79 22.22 -9.12
N PRO A 878 -14.84 21.61 -8.38
CA PRO A 878 -14.80 21.72 -6.92
C PRO A 878 -14.90 23.17 -6.45
N SER A 879 -15.76 23.41 -5.46
CA SER A 879 -15.89 24.69 -4.78
C SER A 879 -14.55 25.12 -4.18
N ASN A 880 -14.31 26.44 -4.17
CA ASN A 880 -13.17 27.02 -3.48
C ASN A 880 -13.19 26.65 -1.99
N GLY A 881 -12.01 26.58 -1.39
CA GLY A 881 -11.84 26.31 0.03
C GLY A 881 -12.26 27.49 0.92
N PRO A 882 -12.23 27.30 2.26
CA PRO A 882 -12.58 28.34 3.23
C PRO A 882 -11.73 29.62 3.13
N ASP A 883 -10.52 29.50 2.59
CA ASP A 883 -9.60 30.63 2.36
C ASP A 883 -9.87 31.39 1.04
N GLY A 884 -10.92 30.99 0.31
CA GLY A 884 -11.30 31.57 -0.98
C GLY A 884 -10.42 31.14 -2.15
N ARG A 885 -9.43 30.26 -1.91
CA ARG A 885 -8.56 29.70 -2.97
C ARG A 885 -9.19 28.45 -3.58
N PRO A 886 -8.83 28.08 -4.82
CA PRO A 886 -9.43 26.90 -5.45
C PRO A 886 -8.96 25.61 -4.79
N ALA A 887 -9.73 24.54 -4.98
CA ALA A 887 -9.38 23.21 -4.52
C ALA A 887 -8.10 22.72 -5.21
N ILE A 888 -7.20 22.09 -4.46
CA ILE A 888 -6.00 21.40 -4.96
C ILE A 888 -6.37 20.01 -5.45
N SER A 889 -5.68 19.50 -6.48
CA SER A 889 -6.03 18.22 -7.11
C SER A 889 -4.82 17.34 -7.39
N VAL A 890 -4.98 16.03 -7.15
CA VAL A 890 -4.02 15.00 -7.57
C VAL A 890 -3.83 15.01 -9.08
N ALA A 891 -4.92 15.06 -9.86
CA ALA A 891 -4.84 15.03 -11.32
C ALA A 891 -4.02 16.21 -11.88
N SER A 892 -4.35 17.44 -11.49
CA SER A 892 -3.61 18.61 -11.97
C SER A 892 -2.14 18.61 -11.53
N THR A 893 -1.86 18.12 -10.32
CA THR A 893 -0.48 18.01 -9.82
C THR A 893 0.29 16.93 -10.58
N ALA A 894 -0.31 15.77 -10.83
CA ALA A 894 0.31 14.65 -11.55
C ALA A 894 0.60 15.00 -13.01
N TRP A 895 -0.36 15.57 -13.74
CA TRP A 895 -0.14 16.01 -15.12
C TRP A 895 0.92 17.09 -15.26
N THR A 896 1.07 17.96 -14.24
CA THR A 896 2.17 18.92 -14.20
C THR A 896 3.52 18.23 -14.03
N VAL A 897 3.59 17.20 -13.17
CA VAL A 897 4.79 16.36 -13.03
C VAL A 897 5.12 15.66 -14.34
N PHE A 898 4.14 15.05 -15.01
CA PHE A 898 4.33 14.35 -16.28
C PHE A 898 4.86 15.29 -17.36
N ASN A 899 4.24 16.46 -17.52
CA ASN A 899 4.69 17.48 -18.45
C ASN A 899 6.14 17.92 -18.17
N LYS A 900 6.48 18.17 -16.89
CA LYS A 900 7.84 18.59 -16.50
C LYS A 900 8.91 17.53 -16.72
N LEU A 901 8.54 16.26 -16.58
CA LEU A 901 9.44 15.14 -16.85
C LEU A 901 9.43 14.73 -18.32
N GLY A 902 8.55 15.30 -19.15
CA GLY A 902 8.32 14.83 -20.51
C GLY A 902 7.75 13.41 -20.57
N TYR A 903 7.18 12.91 -19.47
CA TYR A 903 6.63 11.57 -19.42
C TYR A 903 5.22 11.54 -20.02
N ASN A 904 5.00 10.68 -21.00
CA ASN A 904 3.70 10.44 -21.59
C ASN A 904 3.04 9.17 -21.04
N PRO A 905 2.07 9.29 -20.11
CA PRO A 905 1.41 8.11 -19.53
C PRO A 905 0.54 7.34 -20.54
N MET A 906 0.17 7.93 -21.67
CA MET A 906 -0.68 7.29 -22.70
C MET A 906 0.12 6.75 -23.89
N GLY A 907 1.34 7.26 -24.11
CA GLY A 907 2.23 6.83 -25.18
C GLY A 907 2.79 5.42 -24.96
N ILE A 908 3.54 4.89 -25.92
CA ILE A 908 4.19 3.57 -25.78
C ILE A 908 5.55 3.63 -25.05
N ASP A 909 5.97 4.82 -24.61
CA ASP A 909 7.23 5.05 -23.90
C ASP A 909 7.21 4.38 -22.53
N ARG A 910 8.31 3.73 -22.16
CA ARG A 910 8.45 3.00 -20.89
C ARG A 910 8.87 3.94 -19.76
N VAL A 911 8.44 3.63 -18.54
CA VAL A 911 8.83 4.42 -17.35
C VAL A 911 10.34 4.32 -17.06
N LEU A 912 10.97 3.18 -17.37
CA LEU A 912 12.40 2.95 -17.12
C LEU A 912 13.32 3.87 -17.94
N ASP A 913 12.83 4.42 -19.05
CA ASP A 913 13.61 5.36 -19.88
C ASP A 913 13.71 6.75 -19.23
N LEU A 914 12.99 6.96 -18.12
CA LEU A 914 12.91 8.19 -17.35
C LEU A 914 13.50 7.97 -15.96
N THR A 915 14.81 7.77 -15.89
CA THR A 915 15.50 8.19 -14.67
C THR A 915 15.22 9.68 -14.50
N LEU A 916 14.58 10.06 -13.39
CA LEU A 916 14.52 11.46 -12.94
C LEU A 916 15.89 12.09 -13.22
N PRO A 917 15.97 13.38 -13.61
CA PRO A 917 17.24 14.08 -13.73
C PRO A 917 17.89 14.17 -12.33
N GLN A 918 18.47 13.07 -11.87
CA GLN A 918 19.60 13.06 -10.97
C GLN A 918 20.73 13.66 -11.79
N ARG A 919 21.40 14.65 -11.23
CA ARG A 919 22.68 15.12 -11.78
C ARG A 919 23.51 13.90 -12.17
N ASP A 920 23.87 13.80 -13.44
CA ASP A 920 24.69 12.74 -14.00
C ASP A 920 26.07 12.73 -13.30
N SER A 921 26.17 12.04 -12.17
CA SER A 921 27.44 11.61 -11.59
C SER A 921 27.51 10.09 -11.68
N LEU A 922 27.91 9.60 -12.86
CA LEU A 922 28.21 8.20 -13.09
C LEU A 922 29.57 7.85 -12.45
N ALA A 923 29.57 7.03 -11.39
CA ALA A 923 30.81 6.61 -10.73
C ALA A 923 31.54 5.51 -11.52
N LEU A 924 32.58 5.88 -12.28
CA LEU A 924 33.49 4.96 -12.97
C LEU A 924 34.47 4.30 -11.98
N SER A 925 34.59 2.97 -12.01
CA SER A 925 35.61 2.24 -11.25
C SER A 925 36.62 1.63 -12.21
N VAL A 926 37.88 2.08 -12.12
CA VAL A 926 39.01 1.54 -12.89
C VAL A 926 39.76 0.53 -12.03
N TYR A 927 40.04 -0.65 -12.56
CA TYR A 927 40.80 -1.68 -11.85
C TYR A 927 41.91 -2.26 -12.72
N ASN A 928 42.97 -2.71 -12.05
CA ASN A 928 44.08 -3.47 -12.61
C ASN A 928 43.94 -4.93 -12.12
N SER A 929 44.10 -5.90 -13.01
CA SER A 929 43.93 -7.33 -12.73
C SER A 929 44.94 -7.92 -11.72
N ASN A 930 45.92 -7.16 -11.23
CA ASN A 930 47.04 -7.68 -10.44
C ASN A 930 47.13 -7.20 -8.97
N GLY A 931 46.02 -6.82 -8.32
CA GLY A 931 45.96 -6.54 -6.87
C GLY A 931 46.23 -5.08 -6.45
N PRO A 932 46.03 -4.72 -5.16
CA PRO A 932 45.65 -3.37 -4.78
C PRO A 932 46.87 -2.45 -4.63
N GLN A 933 47.09 -1.58 -5.61
CA GLN A 933 47.82 -0.33 -5.42
C GLN A 933 47.10 0.80 -6.14
N PHE A 934 46.24 1.52 -5.40
CA PHE A 934 45.82 2.86 -5.78
C PHE A 934 45.88 3.77 -4.56
N PHE A 935 46.67 4.83 -4.65
CA PHE A 935 46.58 6.03 -3.82
C PHE A 935 46.12 7.15 -4.77
N GLY A 936 44.83 7.49 -4.74
CA GLY A 936 44.28 8.63 -5.47
C GLY A 936 42.86 8.40 -5.98
N ALA A 937 41.97 9.33 -5.69
CA ALA A 937 40.60 9.35 -6.22
C ALA A 937 40.61 9.83 -7.68
N ALA A 938 40.14 9.00 -8.61
CA ALA A 938 39.81 9.45 -9.96
C ALA A 938 38.41 10.09 -9.94
N THR A 939 38.27 11.24 -10.58
CA THR A 939 36.97 11.87 -10.84
C THR A 939 36.70 11.80 -12.34
N GLY A 940 35.46 11.45 -12.69
CA GLY A 940 35.01 11.39 -14.07
C GLY A 940 33.72 12.17 -14.28
N THR A 941 33.53 12.70 -15.47
CA THR A 941 32.30 13.36 -15.93
C THR A 941 31.80 12.68 -17.20
N THR A 942 30.49 12.65 -17.39
CA THR A 942 29.84 12.09 -18.58
C THR A 942 28.85 13.08 -19.15
N ASP A 943 28.87 13.28 -20.47
CA ASP A 943 27.91 14.13 -21.19
C ASP A 943 27.22 13.32 -22.29
N ARG A 944 25.90 13.46 -22.39
CA ARG A 944 25.07 12.86 -23.44
C ARG A 944 24.82 13.92 -24.52
N THR A 945 25.18 13.63 -25.76
CA THR A 945 25.02 14.54 -26.90
C THR A 945 24.12 13.91 -27.97
N GLU A 946 23.63 14.70 -28.94
CA GLU A 946 22.85 14.19 -30.09
C GLU A 946 23.59 13.11 -30.91
N GLU A 947 24.93 13.01 -30.79
CA GLU A 947 25.77 12.07 -31.53
C GLU A 947 26.26 10.85 -30.70
N GLY A 948 26.08 10.83 -29.37
CA GLY A 948 26.50 9.72 -28.50
C GLY A 948 26.89 10.10 -27.06
N LEU A 949 27.38 9.12 -26.29
CA LEU A 949 27.80 9.26 -24.88
C LEU A 949 29.33 9.51 -24.78
N THR A 950 29.73 10.58 -24.08
CA THR A 950 31.15 10.91 -23.87
C THR A 950 31.51 10.82 -22.39
N ALA A 951 32.58 10.11 -22.04
CA ALA A 951 33.10 10.00 -20.68
C ALA A 951 34.53 10.54 -20.58
N THR A 952 34.80 11.39 -19.59
CA THR A 952 36.14 11.96 -19.35
C THR A 952 36.64 11.54 -17.98
N VAL A 953 37.86 11.02 -17.90
CA VAL A 953 38.52 10.61 -16.65
C VAL A 953 39.79 11.43 -16.46
N SER A 954 39.90 12.09 -15.31
CA SER A 954 41.09 12.84 -14.91
C SER A 954 41.80 12.14 -13.74
N ASN A 955 43.11 11.93 -13.87
CA ASN A 955 43.95 11.40 -12.80
C ASN A 955 45.12 12.37 -12.52
N SER A 956 45.40 12.64 -11.25
CA SER A 956 46.53 13.46 -10.79
C SER A 956 47.81 12.67 -10.49
N GLY A 957 47.84 11.35 -10.73
CA GLY A 957 49.00 10.47 -10.49
C GLY A 957 49.64 9.89 -11.75
N SER A 958 50.88 9.41 -11.63
CA SER A 958 51.60 8.68 -12.69
C SER A 958 51.10 7.23 -12.80
N ILE A 959 50.61 6.84 -13.98
CA ILE A 959 50.09 5.50 -14.25
C ILE A 959 51.19 4.62 -14.84
N GLY A 960 51.37 3.42 -14.27
CA GLY A 960 52.17 2.34 -14.87
C GLY A 960 51.30 1.44 -15.76
N TRP A 961 51.77 1.14 -16.96
CA TRP A 961 50.99 0.45 -18.00
C TRP A 961 50.89 -1.05 -17.76
N GLY A 962 49.77 -1.46 -17.17
CA GLY A 962 49.26 -2.83 -17.15
C GLY A 962 47.75 -2.78 -17.34
N SER A 963 47.21 -3.71 -18.11
CA SER A 963 45.82 -3.86 -18.58
C SER A 963 44.76 -3.21 -17.66
N MET A 964 44.14 -2.13 -18.13
CA MET A 964 43.04 -1.47 -17.42
C MET A 964 41.68 -2.02 -17.88
N GLY A 965 40.82 -2.34 -16.92
CA GLY A 965 39.38 -2.57 -17.13
C GLY A 965 38.55 -1.40 -16.60
N ILE A 966 37.43 -1.11 -17.26
CA ILE A 966 36.42 -0.14 -16.82
C ILE A 966 35.14 -0.92 -16.56
N ASP A 967 34.64 -0.92 -15.32
CA ASP A 967 33.31 -1.44 -14.98
C ASP A 967 32.31 -0.32 -14.76
N PHE A 968 31.14 -0.48 -15.35
CA PHE A 968 29.97 0.35 -15.10
C PHE A 968 29.16 -0.27 -13.95
N LYS A 969 28.98 0.47 -12.85
CA LYS A 969 28.28 -0.04 -11.65
C LYS A 969 26.76 -0.11 -11.78
N ILE A 970 26.20 0.36 -12.89
CA ILE A 970 24.75 0.35 -13.18
C ILE A 970 24.55 -0.27 -14.57
N PRO A 971 23.59 -1.19 -14.77
CA PRO A 971 23.19 -1.65 -16.11
C PRO A 971 22.71 -0.45 -16.93
N MET A 972 23.33 -0.20 -18.08
CA MET A 972 23.00 0.92 -18.96
C MET A 972 22.50 0.35 -20.29
N ASP A 973 21.31 0.75 -20.74
CA ASP A 973 20.88 0.47 -22.11
C ASP A 973 21.54 1.47 -23.06
N ILE A 974 22.52 0.96 -23.82
CA ILE A 974 23.27 1.72 -24.82
C ILE A 974 22.86 1.33 -26.25
N SER A 975 21.76 0.59 -26.41
CA SER A 975 21.30 0.06 -27.71
C SER A 975 21.03 1.15 -28.77
N SER A 976 20.76 2.38 -28.36
CA SER A 976 20.57 3.55 -29.23
C SER A 976 21.85 4.38 -29.45
N THR A 977 22.98 4.01 -28.83
CA THR A 977 24.22 4.81 -28.83
C THR A 977 25.14 4.37 -29.96
N ARG A 978 25.43 5.25 -30.93
CA ARG A 978 26.27 4.91 -32.10
C ARG A 978 27.77 4.77 -31.78
N TYR A 979 28.30 5.49 -30.79
CA TYR A 979 29.71 5.46 -30.38
C TYR A 979 29.87 5.74 -28.87
N LEU A 980 30.90 5.16 -28.24
CA LEU A 980 31.37 5.55 -26.90
C LEU A 980 32.78 6.14 -26.99
N ILE A 981 32.99 7.33 -26.42
CA ILE A 981 34.29 8.01 -26.42
C ILE A 981 34.79 8.16 -24.98
N VAL A 982 35.99 7.63 -24.69
CA VAL A 982 36.62 7.67 -23.36
C VAL A 982 37.90 8.49 -23.41
N THR A 983 37.92 9.65 -22.75
CA THR A 983 39.09 10.54 -22.74
C THR A 983 39.84 10.43 -21.42
N ALA A 984 41.13 10.09 -21.44
CA ALA A 984 41.98 10.05 -20.26
C ALA A 984 42.99 11.20 -20.26
N ARG A 985 42.96 12.09 -19.26
CA ARG A 985 43.98 13.14 -19.11
C ARG A 985 45.00 12.77 -18.04
N GLY A 986 46.25 12.53 -18.44
CA GLY A 986 47.41 12.45 -17.56
C GLY A 986 48.12 13.80 -17.42
N GLY A 987 48.92 13.95 -16.35
CA GLY A 987 49.66 15.18 -15.99
C GLY A 987 50.70 15.69 -17.01
N HIS A 988 50.83 15.05 -18.17
CA HIS A 988 51.51 15.60 -19.34
C HIS A 988 50.57 15.49 -20.54
N GLY A 989 50.07 16.64 -21.02
CA GLY A 989 49.50 16.86 -22.35
C GLY A 989 48.59 15.78 -22.96
N GLY A 990 47.29 15.85 -22.68
CA GLY A 990 46.19 15.67 -23.65
C GLY A 990 46.27 14.61 -24.76
N GLU A 991 46.37 13.32 -24.42
CA GLU A 991 46.07 12.23 -25.38
C GLU A 991 44.59 11.81 -25.28
N LYS A 992 43.93 11.61 -26.43
CA LYS A 992 42.55 11.11 -26.53
C LYS A 992 42.58 9.67 -27.06
N PHE A 993 41.76 8.80 -26.47
CA PHE A 993 41.58 7.43 -26.96
C PHE A 993 40.11 7.21 -27.37
N MET A 994 39.89 6.37 -28.36
CA MET A 994 38.56 5.90 -28.74
C MET A 994 38.44 4.45 -28.28
N VAL A 995 37.39 4.14 -27.50
CA VAL A 995 37.19 2.80 -26.93
C VAL A 995 35.84 2.28 -27.42
N THR A 996 35.87 1.26 -28.28
CA THR A 996 34.66 0.59 -28.76
C THR A 996 34.28 -0.54 -27.79
N LEU A 997 33.05 -0.55 -27.26
CA LEU A 997 32.55 -1.58 -26.34
C LEU A 997 31.98 -2.80 -27.07
N ARG A 998 32.23 -3.99 -26.51
CA ARG A 998 31.78 -5.31 -26.99
C ARG A 998 30.43 -5.72 -26.40
N ASP A 999 29.51 -6.20 -27.23
CA ASP A 999 28.55 -7.25 -26.87
C ASP A 999 28.69 -8.44 -27.85
N ARG A 1000 28.13 -9.59 -27.49
CA ARG A 1000 28.51 -11.00 -27.72
C ARG A 1000 28.76 -11.56 -29.13
N GLN A 1001 28.83 -10.80 -30.21
CA GLN A 1001 29.35 -11.29 -31.50
C GLN A 1001 30.14 -10.16 -32.19
N TRP A 1002 31.08 -10.48 -33.11
CA TRP A 1002 31.98 -9.58 -33.88
C TRP A 1002 33.42 -9.36 -33.33
N GLN A 1003 34.40 -9.45 -34.24
CA GLN A 1003 35.86 -9.46 -34.01
C GLN A 1003 36.51 -8.06 -33.97
N ALA A 1004 37.66 -7.94 -33.29
CA ALA A 1004 38.45 -6.70 -33.19
C ALA A 1004 39.60 -6.65 -34.22
N PHE A 1005 39.97 -5.45 -34.69
CA PHE A 1005 41.23 -5.21 -35.41
C PHE A 1005 42.24 -4.54 -34.47
N ASP A 1006 43.42 -5.14 -34.32
CA ASP A 1006 44.57 -4.57 -33.62
C ASP A 1006 45.29 -3.57 -34.52
N THR A 1007 44.98 -2.28 -34.42
CA THR A 1007 45.95 -1.16 -34.47
C THR A 1007 45.22 0.18 -34.37
N VAL A 1008 45.42 0.90 -33.27
CA VAL A 1008 45.10 2.34 -33.20
C VAL A 1008 46.34 3.11 -33.65
N GLN A 1009 46.30 3.70 -34.85
CA GLN A 1009 47.10 4.89 -35.14
C GLN A 1009 46.29 6.10 -34.67
N ALA A 1010 46.89 6.92 -33.81
CA ALA A 1010 46.29 8.18 -33.37
C ALA A 1010 46.10 9.13 -34.57
N TYR A 1011 44.85 9.36 -34.97
CA TYR A 1011 44.51 10.39 -35.94
C TYR A 1011 43.95 11.61 -35.21
N THR A 1012 44.57 12.77 -35.42
CA THR A 1012 44.09 14.07 -34.92
C THR A 1012 43.65 14.91 -36.10
N GLY A 1013 42.38 14.81 -36.46
CA GLY A 1013 41.77 15.63 -37.50
C GLY A 1013 40.26 15.39 -37.61
N THR A 1014 39.50 16.47 -37.76
CA THR A 1014 38.04 16.47 -37.96
C THR A 1014 37.70 15.90 -39.35
N LEU A 1015 36.85 14.88 -39.41
CA LEU A 1015 36.26 14.42 -40.67
C LEU A 1015 34.88 15.06 -40.90
N PRO A 1016 34.54 15.48 -42.12
CA PRO A 1016 33.25 16.10 -42.43
C PRO A 1016 32.15 15.07 -42.70
N ALA A 1017 30.91 15.55 -42.61
CA ALA A 1017 29.66 14.80 -42.79
C ALA A 1017 29.53 14.08 -44.15
N HIS A 1018 28.87 12.92 -44.09
CA HIS A 1018 28.44 11.99 -45.16
C HIS A 1018 29.43 10.92 -45.65
N SER A 1019 29.15 9.67 -45.28
CA SER A 1019 29.24 8.52 -46.20
C SER A 1019 28.21 7.45 -45.85
N GLU A 1020 27.47 7.02 -46.86
CA GLU A 1020 26.44 5.98 -46.83
C GLU A 1020 27.06 4.56 -46.75
N GLY A 1021 26.27 3.62 -46.21
CA GLY A 1021 26.32 2.21 -46.58
C GLY A 1021 27.12 1.28 -45.64
N LEU A 1022 26.42 0.41 -44.90
CA LEU A 1022 26.56 -1.04 -45.07
C LEU A 1022 25.49 -1.82 -44.29
N SER A 1023 24.68 -2.57 -45.02
CA SER A 1023 23.84 -3.68 -44.57
C SER A 1023 24.66 -4.97 -44.46
N ILE A 1024 24.27 -5.93 -43.59
CA ILE A 1024 23.89 -7.33 -43.97
C ILE A 1024 23.70 -8.26 -42.75
N VAL A 1025 22.73 -9.16 -42.96
CA VAL A 1025 22.16 -10.26 -42.18
C VAL A 1025 23.00 -11.57 -42.30
N THR A 1026 23.20 -12.26 -41.16
CA THR A 1026 23.52 -13.68 -40.84
C THR A 1026 24.34 -14.65 -41.75
N ARG A 1027 25.21 -15.44 -41.07
CA ARG A 1027 25.73 -16.83 -41.29
C ARG A 1027 26.81 -17.12 -42.38
N GLU A 1028 28.08 -17.21 -41.96
CA GLU A 1028 29.11 -18.27 -42.25
C GLU A 1028 30.49 -17.83 -41.69
N ILE A 1029 31.33 -18.75 -41.18
CA ILE A 1029 32.68 -18.45 -40.64
C ILE A 1029 33.76 -19.06 -41.55
N VAL A 1030 34.73 -18.23 -41.99
CA VAL A 1030 36.00 -18.67 -42.59
C VAL A 1030 37.14 -17.94 -41.85
N ILE A 1031 38.20 -18.66 -41.45
CA ILE A 1031 39.40 -18.10 -40.79
C ILE A 1031 40.60 -18.27 -41.73
N ASP A 1032 41.31 -17.17 -42.02
CA ASP A 1032 42.58 -17.17 -42.77
C ASP A 1032 43.78 -17.25 -41.79
N LEU A 1033 44.60 -18.29 -41.96
CA LEU A 1033 45.74 -18.65 -41.10
C LEU A 1033 47.05 -17.92 -41.46
N VAL A 1034 47.09 -17.17 -42.56
CA VAL A 1034 48.34 -16.56 -43.07
C VAL A 1034 48.79 -15.37 -42.22
N SER A 1035 47.88 -14.68 -41.52
CA SER A 1035 48.19 -13.49 -40.72
C SER A 1035 48.84 -13.80 -39.37
N LEU A 1036 48.74 -15.04 -38.86
CA LEU A 1036 49.21 -15.42 -37.53
C LEU A 1036 50.73 -15.67 -37.47
N VAL A 1037 51.36 -15.96 -38.62
CA VAL A 1037 52.75 -16.46 -38.67
C VAL A 1037 53.78 -15.34 -38.83
N ASN A 1038 53.38 -14.13 -39.22
CA ASN A 1038 54.31 -13.02 -39.49
C ASN A 1038 54.37 -11.93 -38.42
N ASN A 1039 53.91 -12.20 -37.18
CA ASN A 1039 54.03 -11.23 -36.10
C ASN A 1039 55.32 -11.46 -35.28
N PRO A 1040 56.30 -10.53 -35.31
CA PRO A 1040 57.61 -10.70 -34.67
C PRO A 1040 57.57 -10.56 -33.13
N TRP A 1041 56.39 -10.45 -32.52
CA TRP A 1041 56.21 -10.31 -31.07
C TRP A 1041 55.60 -11.54 -30.38
N LEU A 1042 55.38 -12.65 -31.10
CA LEU A 1042 54.99 -13.91 -30.48
C LEU A 1042 56.23 -14.64 -29.97
N ASN A 1043 56.43 -14.62 -28.65
CA ASN A 1043 57.45 -15.42 -27.98
C ASN A 1043 57.00 -16.90 -28.00
N PRO A 1044 57.69 -17.84 -28.69
CA PRO A 1044 57.18 -19.18 -28.99
C PRO A 1044 57.03 -20.10 -27.76
N GLY A 1045 57.48 -19.65 -26.58
CA GLY A 1045 57.52 -20.48 -25.37
C GLY A 1045 56.19 -20.64 -24.63
N ASN A 1046 55.14 -19.87 -24.97
CA ASN A 1046 53.86 -19.86 -24.22
C ASN A 1046 52.65 -20.30 -25.06
N LEU A 1047 52.84 -20.82 -26.27
CA LEU A 1047 51.77 -21.41 -27.06
C LEU A 1047 51.79 -22.94 -26.91
N ASP A 1048 50.85 -23.47 -26.12
CA ASP A 1048 50.54 -24.90 -26.11
C ASP A 1048 49.74 -25.25 -27.38
N LEU A 1049 50.47 -25.47 -28.47
CA LEU A 1049 49.94 -25.84 -29.79
C LEU A 1049 49.13 -27.16 -29.75
N THR A 1050 49.39 -28.01 -28.75
CA THR A 1050 48.63 -29.25 -28.52
C THR A 1050 47.18 -28.96 -28.16
N ARG A 1051 46.96 -27.93 -27.34
CA ARG A 1051 45.62 -27.50 -26.90
C ARG A 1051 44.80 -26.87 -28.03
N LEU A 1052 45.47 -26.16 -28.94
CA LEU A 1052 44.86 -25.59 -30.15
C LEU A 1052 44.49 -26.67 -31.18
N ALA A 1053 45.33 -27.70 -31.34
CA ALA A 1053 45.02 -28.84 -32.19
C ALA A 1053 43.86 -29.70 -31.65
N GLN A 1054 43.77 -29.85 -30.32
CA GLN A 1054 42.67 -30.57 -29.67
C GLN A 1054 41.33 -29.85 -29.87
N LEU A 1055 41.32 -28.52 -29.73
CA LEU A 1055 40.14 -27.67 -29.93
C LEU A 1055 39.66 -27.69 -31.39
N ALA A 1056 40.59 -27.75 -32.35
CA ALA A 1056 40.24 -27.84 -33.78
C ALA A 1056 39.60 -29.20 -34.15
N VAL A 1057 39.98 -30.29 -33.47
CA VAL A 1057 39.37 -31.62 -33.66
C VAL A 1057 37.98 -31.70 -32.99
N GLU A 1058 37.82 -31.07 -31.82
CA GLU A 1058 36.53 -30.99 -31.12
C GLU A 1058 35.49 -30.15 -31.88
N ILE A 1059 35.91 -29.07 -32.54
CA ILE A 1059 35.04 -28.23 -33.37
C ILE A 1059 34.71 -28.91 -34.72
N GLY A 1060 35.55 -29.82 -35.20
CA GLY A 1060 35.34 -30.54 -36.46
C GLY A 1060 34.37 -31.73 -36.41
N SER A 1061 33.74 -32.01 -35.26
CA SER A 1061 32.86 -33.18 -35.09
C SER A 1061 31.54 -32.93 -34.34
N ALA A 1062 31.10 -31.66 -34.22
CA ALA A 1062 29.77 -31.29 -33.71
C ALA A 1062 28.94 -30.54 -34.78
#